data_AF-A0A2N2AUY1-F1
#
_entry.id   AF-A0A2N2AUY1-F1
#
_cell.length_a   1.000
_cell.length_b   1.000
_cell.length_c   1.000
_cell.angle_alpha   90.00
_cell.angle_beta   90.00
_cell.angle_gamma   90.00
#
_symmetry.space_group_name_H-M   'P 1'
#
loop_
_entity.id
_entity.type
_entity.pdbx_description
1 polymer ?
#
loop_
_entity_poly.entity_id
_entity_poly.type
_entity_poly.pdbx_seq_one_letter_code
_entity_poly.pdbx_strand_id
1 'polypeptide(L)'
;MKKQKQLKKIGSFFIAVTMVISIGQGSIAASIFSDTKGHWAEAEIQKGITSGFVKGYTDGTFKPNQPVTRAEFSKMLNMALGVSNTASISLYDVKSSDWYYDEVRKAVAAGYITGYTDSTFKPNNKITRQEAANMISKVLPNYGSSTSLSGMKDSGSIASWARNGVTAVFARGYMKGDAKNMYRPEGALTRAEACAILTRLVEGESIVTTNYIIDDDGDTVSKKIFTKNVTIDEDVDDGEVTLDKVVILGTLTVEGGGEDTVKISDSLINIMSVAKDTGDVRVLLTGTSVVNEASLKYGAIIEQKNLSGEGIKNLRLNGSELDEQEVTLRGNFVNIILEDEAMVEVESGKITTLTVNSGAAASTINLNSGTSITTAVVNGKSDFKGTGKISTMKANANDITYETKPSTITKGSGVSRPPVIGDDTEAPIPTFTPKDGGTGVSPDTTITIKFDEAIYIAGGNKVTNSNIDDIVEIRKGSSTGSEVDYSGTISSDKKTITLTPTQTLDTNTYYYIIILKKSIEDEDENENEKITSKFKTGNQDNSGLKPSFSPANGATNVSVSNTITITFDEAIKLAGGSTVTNSNITNFIELRESSVNGTKKAYTATINSAKKVIVIKPSATLTINKDYYVIVLSGEIQDSEGNKNTKTTTTFRTGSPLAVTPTITTNPTAVTSVANNGTVRVTLTTATSGGSIYYTLNGTTPTAASTLYSGPFDISNNQVGGQTITVRAVTVKSGLTNSAVASKAIVFISSQIATPTIATNPTAVTSVANNGTVRVTLATATSGASVYYTLNGTTPTAASTLYSGPFDISNDQIGGQTITVKAVTVKAGLTNSAVASKEIVFISNQTGTPTISTNPSSVTAVPSNSTVTITLGSSTSGAEIYYTTNGSTPTATSTKYDGAFTVDTSNPDGETVTVKAIAIKAGMTNSTVASKGITFVLNDVGAPSITTSPTNVSSVENTTSVTVTLSTATTGATIYYTTDESTPTTSSTTYSGSFSINAPSIEGGTVTIRAIAKKSGMGDSSIKDKTITFNAQVVEP
;
A
#
# COMPACT_ATOMS: atom_id res chain seq x y z
N MET A 1 30.40 9.70 44.53
CA MET A 1 31.87 9.55 44.60
C MET A 1 32.52 10.47 43.57
N LYS A 2 33.57 11.18 43.98
CA LYS A 2 34.29 12.24 43.26
C LYS A 2 34.95 11.76 41.96
N LYS A 3 34.92 12.56 40.89
CA LYS A 3 36.13 13.16 40.27
C LYS A 3 35.81 14.15 39.13
N GLN A 4 36.49 15.28 39.20
CA GLN A 4 36.54 16.43 38.28
C GLN A 4 37.17 16.09 36.91
N LYS A 5 36.79 16.84 35.87
CA LYS A 5 37.66 17.31 34.76
C LYS A 5 36.91 18.42 33.99
N GLN A 6 37.06 19.68 34.40
CA GLN A 6 37.91 20.71 33.78
C GLN A 6 37.52 21.13 32.35
N LEU A 7 37.01 22.36 32.28
CA LEU A 7 36.85 23.21 31.10
C LEU A 7 38.15 23.39 30.32
N LYS A 8 38.04 23.43 28.99
CA LYS A 8 38.90 24.23 28.11
C LYS A 8 38.01 25.02 27.14
N LYS A 9 37.65 26.25 27.53
CA LYS A 9 37.32 27.33 26.60
C LYS A 9 38.65 28.00 26.23
N ILE A 10 39.02 27.96 24.96
CA ILE A 10 40.04 28.85 24.39
C ILE A 10 39.28 29.83 23.50
N GLY A 11 39.37 31.11 23.85
CA GLY A 11 38.86 32.23 23.07
C GLY A 11 39.85 32.73 22.03
N SER A 12 39.32 33.57 21.13
CA SER A 12 40.09 34.58 20.41
C SER A 12 39.31 35.89 20.42
N PHE A 13 39.73 36.80 21.31
CA PHE A 13 39.64 38.26 21.16
C PHE A 13 40.85 38.67 20.28
N PHE A 14 40.96 39.76 19.49
CA PHE A 14 40.41 41.12 19.53
C PHE A 14 40.78 41.81 18.19
N ILE A 15 40.01 42.83 17.79
CA ILE A 15 40.45 44.19 17.34
C ILE A 15 39.39 44.76 16.37
N ALA A 16 38.58 45.69 16.87
CA ALA A 16 37.87 46.67 16.07
C ALA A 16 38.39 48.05 16.49
N VAL A 17 39.19 48.67 15.62
CA VAL A 17 39.52 50.10 15.67
C VAL A 17 38.53 50.81 14.77
N THR A 18 37.73 51.72 15.34
CA THR A 18 36.97 52.72 14.58
C THR A 18 37.86 53.95 14.39
N MET A 19 38.24 54.22 13.14
CA MET A 19 38.78 55.50 12.70
C MET A 19 37.82 56.04 11.63
N VAL A 20 37.10 57.12 11.96
CA VAL A 20 36.27 57.85 10.99
C VAL A 20 37.15 58.91 10.34
N ILE A 21 37.56 58.66 9.09
CA ILE A 21 37.90 59.69 8.10
C ILE A 21 37.21 59.33 6.78
N SER A 22 36.56 60.34 6.22
CA SER A 22 35.67 60.33 5.07
C SER A 22 36.33 60.02 3.71
N ILE A 23 35.53 59.37 2.86
CA ILE A 23 35.51 59.33 1.38
C ILE A 23 36.66 58.58 0.67
N GLY A 24 36.31 57.38 0.21
CA GLY A 24 36.49 56.99 -1.19
C GLY A 24 37.89 56.59 -1.63
N GLN A 25 38.25 55.32 -1.41
CA GLN A 25 38.76 54.41 -2.45
C GLN A 25 38.81 52.99 -1.88
N GLY A 26 38.20 52.04 -2.59
CA GLY A 26 38.18 50.64 -2.19
C GLY A 26 39.59 50.08 -2.10
N SER A 27 39.93 49.52 -0.94
CA SER A 27 41.09 48.64 -0.83
C SER A 27 40.80 47.39 -1.66
N ILE A 28 41.35 47.33 -2.87
CA ILE A 28 41.41 46.11 -3.67
C ILE A 28 42.38 45.18 -2.92
N ALA A 29 41.85 44.14 -2.27
CA ALA A 29 42.67 43.01 -1.85
C ALA A 29 43.44 42.52 -3.08
N ALA A 30 44.77 42.47 -3.02
CA ALA A 30 45.58 42.06 -4.15
C ALA A 30 45.16 40.66 -4.62
N SER A 31 44.81 40.52 -5.90
CA SER A 31 44.51 39.24 -6.54
C SER A 31 45.59 38.21 -6.19
N ILE A 32 45.19 37.10 -5.54
CA ILE A 32 46.14 36.03 -5.16
C ILE A 32 46.75 35.36 -6.39
N PHE A 33 46.02 35.32 -7.51
CA PHE A 33 46.49 34.73 -8.77
C PHE A 33 46.66 35.80 -9.84
N SER A 34 47.68 35.65 -10.69
CA SER A 34 47.97 36.61 -11.75
C SER A 34 46.87 36.70 -12.81
N ASP A 35 46.13 35.62 -13.03
CA ASP A 35 45.10 35.48 -14.06
C ASP A 35 43.67 35.79 -13.57
N THR A 36 43.50 36.15 -12.30
CA THR A 36 42.20 36.56 -11.73
C THR A 36 42.07 38.06 -11.50
N LYS A 37 43.16 38.82 -11.62
CA LYS A 37 43.16 40.26 -11.38
C LYS A 37 42.29 40.99 -12.42
N GLY A 38 41.27 41.70 -11.96
CA GLY A 38 40.30 42.40 -12.82
C GLY A 38 39.28 41.47 -13.49
N HIS A 39 39.25 40.19 -13.13
CA HIS A 39 38.26 39.24 -13.63
C HIS A 39 36.92 39.43 -12.91
N TRP A 40 35.79 39.25 -13.60
CA TRP A 40 34.45 39.51 -13.02
C TRP A 40 34.15 38.68 -11.75
N ALA A 41 34.76 37.50 -11.65
CA ALA A 41 34.61 36.57 -10.52
C ALA A 41 35.72 36.68 -9.46
N GLU A 42 36.59 37.70 -9.53
CA GLU A 42 37.75 37.84 -8.64
C GLU A 42 37.35 37.78 -7.16
N ALA A 43 36.28 38.50 -6.78
CA ALA A 43 35.78 38.53 -5.42
C ALA A 43 35.23 37.16 -4.97
N GLU A 44 34.43 36.48 -5.80
CA GLU A 44 33.90 35.17 -5.48
C GLU A 44 34.98 34.08 -5.42
N ILE A 45 36.00 34.16 -6.28
CA ILE A 45 37.17 33.28 -6.25
C ILE A 45 37.93 33.48 -4.94
N GLN A 46 38.19 34.73 -4.56
CA GLN A 46 38.85 35.05 -3.30
C GLN A 46 38.10 34.46 -2.10
N LYS A 47 36.78 34.62 -2.06
CA LYS A 47 35.93 34.02 -1.02
C LYS A 47 36.01 32.49 -1.01
N GLY A 48 35.99 31.86 -2.18
CA GLY A 48 36.09 30.40 -2.28
C GLY A 48 37.45 29.86 -1.80
N ILE A 49 38.53 30.61 -2.04
CA ILE A 49 39.87 30.29 -1.52
C ILE A 49 39.92 30.45 0.00
N THR A 50 39.42 31.58 0.53
CA THR A 50 39.37 31.83 1.97
C THR A 50 38.51 30.80 2.70
N SER A 51 37.42 30.35 2.06
CA SER A 51 36.54 29.28 2.57
C SER A 51 37.11 27.88 2.36
N GLY A 52 38.24 27.75 1.66
CA GLY A 52 38.99 26.51 1.50
C GLY A 52 38.44 25.50 0.49
N PHE A 53 37.36 25.80 -0.24
CA PHE A 53 36.73 24.83 -1.16
C PHE A 53 37.23 24.89 -2.61
N VAL A 54 38.04 25.88 -2.95
CA VAL A 54 38.81 25.93 -4.19
C VAL A 54 40.29 26.18 -3.89
N LYS A 55 41.16 25.83 -4.85
CA LYS A 55 42.60 26.11 -4.81
C LYS A 55 43.10 26.47 -6.22
N GLY A 56 44.12 27.31 -6.29
CA GLY A 56 44.88 27.55 -7.52
C GLY A 56 45.84 26.40 -7.86
N TYR A 57 46.43 26.47 -9.04
CA TYR A 57 47.42 25.53 -9.53
C TYR A 57 48.82 25.87 -8.98
N THR A 58 49.73 24.90 -9.04
CA THR A 58 51.12 25.06 -8.59
C THR A 58 51.91 26.09 -9.41
N ASP A 59 51.41 26.42 -10.61
CA ASP A 59 51.96 27.45 -11.50
C ASP A 59 51.57 28.89 -11.11
N GLY A 60 50.82 29.06 -10.00
CA GLY A 60 50.40 30.38 -9.51
C GLY A 60 49.16 30.94 -10.23
N THR A 61 48.45 30.13 -11.02
CA THR A 61 47.23 30.53 -11.73
C THR A 61 45.97 29.88 -11.14
N PHE A 62 44.79 30.45 -11.41
CA PHE A 62 43.49 29.86 -11.07
C PHE A 62 42.80 29.17 -12.25
N LYS A 63 43.08 29.64 -13.48
CA LYS A 63 42.45 29.26 -14.75
C LYS A 63 40.94 29.52 -14.76
N PRO A 64 40.49 30.77 -14.55
CA PRO A 64 39.06 31.10 -14.33
C PRO A 64 38.16 30.71 -15.50
N ASN A 65 38.65 30.82 -16.75
CA ASN A 65 37.88 30.53 -17.96
C ASN A 65 37.96 29.06 -18.41
N GLN A 66 38.68 28.21 -17.69
CA GLN A 66 38.80 26.79 -18.05
C GLN A 66 37.50 26.03 -17.71
N PRO A 67 36.93 25.25 -18.64
CA PRO A 67 35.76 24.41 -18.34
C PRO A 67 36.09 23.32 -17.32
N VAL A 68 35.25 23.20 -16.29
CA VAL A 68 35.38 22.16 -15.26
C VAL A 68 34.70 20.86 -15.70
N THR A 69 35.31 19.75 -15.33
CA THR A 69 34.75 18.41 -15.48
C THR A 69 33.70 18.11 -14.41
N ARG A 70 32.87 17.09 -14.64
CA ARG A 70 31.89 16.60 -13.65
C ARG A 70 32.56 16.14 -12.35
N ALA A 71 33.72 15.48 -12.46
CA ALA A 71 34.52 15.08 -11.30
C ALA A 71 35.06 16.28 -10.51
N GLU A 72 35.62 17.28 -11.19
CA GLU A 72 36.12 18.50 -10.55
C GLU A 72 35.01 19.29 -9.87
N PHE A 73 33.85 19.43 -10.53
CA PHE A 73 32.70 20.11 -9.94
C PHE A 73 32.18 19.38 -8.70
N SER A 74 32.11 18.04 -8.73
CA SER A 74 31.70 17.23 -7.58
C SER A 74 32.63 17.43 -6.39
N LYS A 75 33.95 17.46 -6.62
CA LYS A 75 34.94 17.79 -5.59
C LYS A 75 34.73 19.19 -5.02
N MET A 76 34.54 20.19 -5.88
CA MET A 76 34.29 21.57 -5.43
C MET A 76 33.02 21.66 -4.58
N LEU A 77 31.93 20.99 -4.97
CA LEU A 77 30.67 20.96 -4.22
C LEU A 77 30.82 20.23 -2.88
N ASN A 78 31.48 19.05 -2.86
CA ASN A 78 31.78 18.33 -1.62
C ASN A 78 32.52 19.22 -0.62
N MET A 79 33.57 19.91 -1.09
CA MET A 79 34.37 20.80 -0.25
C MET A 79 33.58 22.02 0.22
N ALA A 80 32.76 22.63 -0.65
CA ALA A 80 31.95 23.79 -0.32
C ALA A 80 30.91 23.48 0.78
N LEU A 81 30.37 22.27 0.78
CA LEU A 81 29.37 21.80 1.74
C LEU A 81 29.97 21.07 2.95
N GLY A 82 31.24 20.69 2.91
CA GLY A 82 31.85 19.83 3.94
C GLY A 82 31.35 18.37 3.92
N VAL A 83 30.89 17.88 2.76
CA VAL A 83 30.46 16.47 2.59
C VAL A 83 31.66 15.55 2.72
N SER A 84 31.54 14.56 3.60
CA SER A 84 32.64 13.66 3.95
C SER A 84 32.25 12.18 4.04
N ASN A 85 30.97 11.86 4.29
CA ASN A 85 30.49 10.48 4.29
C ASN A 85 30.65 9.85 2.89
N THR A 86 30.91 8.55 2.82
CA THR A 86 31.12 7.81 1.56
C THR A 86 30.19 6.61 1.46
N ALA A 87 29.71 6.31 0.25
CA ALA A 87 28.93 5.12 -0.04
C ALA A 87 29.70 4.17 -0.98
N SER A 88 29.26 2.92 -1.05
CA SER A 88 29.67 2.00 -2.12
C SER A 88 29.02 2.43 -3.44
N ILE A 89 29.73 2.29 -4.55
CA ILE A 89 29.26 2.71 -5.88
C ILE A 89 29.45 1.59 -6.92
N SER A 90 28.51 1.52 -7.86
CA SER A 90 28.52 0.55 -8.98
C SER A 90 28.58 1.25 -10.33
N LEU A 91 29.41 2.30 -10.45
CA LEU A 91 29.55 3.12 -11.66
C LEU A 91 30.77 2.65 -12.47
N TYR A 92 30.54 2.09 -13.67
CA TYR A 92 31.57 1.33 -14.40
C TYR A 92 32.79 2.15 -14.86
N ASP A 93 32.63 3.45 -15.04
CA ASP A 93 33.67 4.39 -15.50
C ASP A 93 34.37 5.14 -14.35
N VAL A 94 34.15 4.73 -13.10
CA VAL A 94 34.77 5.29 -11.90
C VAL A 94 35.53 4.19 -11.17
N LYS A 95 36.85 4.17 -11.33
CA LYS A 95 37.73 3.12 -10.77
C LYS A 95 38.29 3.53 -9.42
N SER A 96 38.55 2.58 -8.53
CA SER A 96 39.16 2.83 -7.21
C SER A 96 40.52 3.52 -7.26
N SER A 97 41.24 3.43 -8.38
CA SER A 97 42.51 4.10 -8.63
C SER A 97 42.38 5.56 -9.09
N ASP A 98 41.18 6.02 -9.44
CA ASP A 98 40.97 7.37 -9.97
C ASP A 98 41.03 8.41 -8.84
N TRP A 99 41.66 9.57 -9.08
CA TRP A 99 41.78 10.62 -8.06
C TRP A 99 40.43 11.15 -7.55
N TYR A 100 39.37 11.02 -8.37
CA TYR A 100 38.01 11.44 -8.06
C TYR A 100 37.15 10.33 -7.47
N TYR A 101 37.68 9.11 -7.28
CA TYR A 101 36.91 7.97 -6.80
C TYR A 101 36.15 8.28 -5.51
N ASP A 102 36.86 8.77 -4.49
CA ASP A 102 36.25 9.12 -3.20
C ASP A 102 35.32 10.33 -3.31
N GLU A 103 35.58 11.26 -4.23
CA GLU A 103 34.70 12.42 -4.44
C GLU A 103 33.35 12.02 -5.03
N VAL A 104 33.35 11.03 -5.93
CA VAL A 104 32.09 10.45 -6.45
C VAL A 104 31.38 9.65 -5.36
N ARG A 105 32.10 8.86 -4.55
CA ARG A 105 31.51 8.13 -3.42
C ARG A 105 30.84 9.05 -2.40
N LYS A 106 31.45 10.20 -2.12
CA LYS A 106 30.86 11.24 -1.27
C LYS A 106 29.59 11.83 -1.85
N ALA A 107 29.63 12.15 -3.14
CA ALA A 107 28.50 12.72 -3.84
C ALA A 107 27.29 11.77 -3.93
N VAL A 108 27.56 10.46 -4.10
CA VAL A 108 26.53 9.41 -4.04
C VAL A 108 25.99 9.27 -2.62
N ALA A 109 26.86 9.27 -1.60
CA ALA A 109 26.44 9.20 -0.20
C ALA A 109 25.53 10.36 0.21
N ALA A 110 25.81 11.56 -0.29
CA ALA A 110 25.00 12.76 -0.05
C ALA A 110 23.75 12.86 -0.94
N GLY A 111 23.49 11.88 -1.81
CA GLY A 111 22.26 11.78 -2.59
C GLY A 111 22.14 12.73 -3.79
N TYR A 112 23.18 13.52 -4.10
CA TYR A 112 23.13 14.47 -5.22
C TYR A 112 23.69 13.92 -6.53
N ILE A 113 24.19 12.68 -6.54
CA ILE A 113 24.60 11.92 -7.73
C ILE A 113 24.07 10.48 -7.64
N THR A 114 23.43 10.00 -8.71
CA THR A 114 23.02 8.59 -8.87
C THR A 114 23.70 7.89 -10.06
N GLY A 115 24.37 8.65 -10.94
CA GLY A 115 24.82 8.16 -12.25
C GLY A 115 23.77 8.30 -13.35
N TYR A 116 24.17 8.05 -14.59
CA TYR A 116 23.26 7.97 -15.73
C TYR A 116 22.59 6.59 -15.80
N THR A 117 21.54 6.48 -16.62
CA THR A 117 20.79 5.23 -16.83
C THR A 117 21.65 4.08 -17.38
N ASP A 118 22.81 4.38 -17.97
CA ASP A 118 23.79 3.42 -18.48
C ASP A 118 24.82 2.97 -17.40
N SER A 119 24.57 3.29 -16.12
CA SER A 119 25.45 3.00 -14.98
C SER A 119 26.84 3.65 -15.07
N THR A 120 26.93 4.82 -15.71
CA THR A 120 28.17 5.63 -15.78
C THR A 120 28.03 6.96 -15.04
N PHE A 121 29.15 7.61 -14.74
CA PHE A 121 29.22 8.96 -14.16
C PHE A 121 29.70 10.03 -15.15
N LYS A 122 30.49 9.62 -16.15
CA LYS A 122 31.18 10.45 -17.16
C LYS A 122 32.11 11.50 -16.50
N PRO A 123 33.06 11.09 -15.64
CA PRO A 123 33.82 12.00 -14.77
C PRO A 123 34.58 13.10 -15.52
N ASN A 124 35.12 12.77 -16.69
CA ASN A 124 35.96 13.67 -17.49
C ASN A 124 35.17 14.57 -18.45
N ASN A 125 33.86 14.36 -18.60
CA ASN A 125 33.03 15.24 -19.41
C ASN A 125 32.93 16.62 -18.76
N LYS A 126 32.91 17.67 -19.58
CA LYS A 126 32.67 19.03 -19.10
C LYS A 126 31.23 19.12 -18.60
N ILE A 127 31.07 19.60 -17.37
CA ILE A 127 29.73 19.71 -16.77
C ILE A 127 28.98 20.87 -17.43
N THR A 128 27.75 20.59 -17.86
CA THR A 128 26.88 21.63 -18.39
C THR A 128 26.18 22.40 -17.26
N ARG A 129 25.71 23.61 -17.56
CA ARG A 129 24.97 24.45 -16.60
C ARG A 129 23.71 23.76 -16.06
N GLN A 130 22.96 23.07 -16.90
CA GLN A 130 21.77 22.34 -16.46
C GLN A 130 22.10 21.11 -15.59
N GLU A 131 23.22 20.43 -15.84
CA GLU A 131 23.67 19.32 -14.98
C GLU A 131 24.13 19.83 -13.62
N ALA A 132 24.93 20.91 -13.59
CA ALA A 132 25.36 21.54 -12.34
C ALA A 132 24.16 22.03 -11.52
N ALA A 133 23.18 22.67 -12.17
CA ALA A 133 21.95 23.10 -11.50
C ALA A 133 21.15 21.92 -10.94
N ASN A 134 21.04 20.82 -11.69
CA ASN A 134 20.38 19.61 -11.20
C ASN A 134 21.10 19.03 -9.97
N MET A 135 22.43 18.91 -10.01
CA MET A 135 23.21 18.45 -8.84
C MET A 135 23.03 19.37 -7.63
N ILE A 136 23.12 20.68 -7.82
CA ILE A 136 22.93 21.65 -6.73
C ILE A 136 21.51 21.54 -6.16
N SER A 137 20.48 21.41 -6.99
CA SER A 137 19.10 21.33 -6.49
C SER A 137 18.83 20.15 -5.56
N LYS A 138 19.61 19.08 -5.65
CA LYS A 138 19.51 17.91 -4.77
C LYS A 138 20.09 18.15 -3.38
N VAL A 139 20.83 19.24 -3.17
CA VAL A 139 21.31 19.65 -1.85
C VAL A 139 20.56 20.85 -1.30
N LEU A 140 19.51 21.31 -2.01
CA LEU A 140 18.73 22.48 -1.64
C LEU A 140 17.34 22.09 -1.16
N PRO A 141 16.74 22.89 -0.29
CA PRO A 141 15.38 22.64 0.14
C PRO A 141 14.35 22.79 -0.99
N ASN A 142 13.27 22.00 -0.94
CA ASN A 142 12.23 21.97 -1.98
C ASN A 142 11.14 23.04 -1.81
N TYR A 143 11.22 23.91 -0.80
CA TYR A 143 10.23 24.97 -0.56
C TYR A 143 10.59 26.28 -1.27
N GLY A 144 9.59 27.17 -1.40
CA GLY A 144 9.77 28.56 -1.87
C GLY A 144 10.19 28.72 -3.34
N SER A 145 10.22 27.64 -4.12
CA SER A 145 10.73 27.64 -5.50
C SER A 145 9.60 27.91 -6.51
N SER A 146 9.07 29.14 -6.54
CA SER A 146 7.98 29.54 -7.45
C SER A 146 8.39 30.54 -8.55
N THR A 147 9.68 30.85 -8.69
CA THR A 147 10.14 31.75 -9.74
C THR A 147 10.14 31.06 -11.10
N SER A 148 9.31 31.56 -12.02
CA SER A 148 9.34 31.12 -13.41
C SER A 148 10.66 31.54 -14.08
N LEU A 149 11.18 30.69 -14.97
CA LEU A 149 12.27 31.04 -15.92
C LEU A 149 11.83 32.08 -16.97
N SER A 150 10.66 32.71 -16.77
CA SER A 150 10.11 33.80 -17.56
C SER A 150 11.16 34.88 -17.79
N GLY A 151 11.44 35.16 -19.06
CA GLY A 151 12.46 36.12 -19.49
C GLY A 151 13.73 35.47 -20.04
N MET A 152 14.00 34.19 -19.74
CA MET A 152 15.09 33.43 -20.38
C MET A 152 14.65 32.93 -21.77
N LYS A 153 15.36 33.38 -22.81
CA LYS A 153 14.99 33.14 -24.22
C LYS A 153 15.17 31.69 -24.66
N ASP A 154 16.04 30.94 -24.00
CA ASP A 154 16.39 29.54 -24.28
C ASP A 154 15.86 28.57 -23.20
N SER A 155 14.87 28.99 -22.40
CA SER A 155 14.23 28.13 -21.38
C SER A 155 13.56 26.88 -21.97
N GLY A 156 13.22 26.90 -23.26
CA GLY A 156 12.75 25.73 -24.02
C GLY A 156 13.82 24.68 -24.30
N SER A 157 15.11 25.08 -24.30
CA SER A 157 16.25 24.18 -24.52
C SER A 157 16.70 23.44 -23.25
N ILE A 158 16.10 23.73 -22.09
CA ILE A 158 16.37 23.01 -20.84
C ILE A 158 15.71 21.64 -20.92
N ALA A 159 16.51 20.58 -20.72
CA ALA A 159 16.01 19.22 -20.71
C ALA A 159 14.96 19.01 -19.60
N SER A 160 13.92 18.22 -19.88
CA SER A 160 12.81 18.02 -18.93
C SER A 160 13.28 17.53 -17.56
N TRP A 161 14.28 16.65 -17.52
CA TRP A 161 14.86 16.13 -16.27
C TRP A 161 15.60 17.19 -15.44
N ALA A 162 16.12 18.24 -16.09
CA ALA A 162 16.88 19.31 -15.42
C ALA A 162 15.99 20.48 -15.00
N ARG A 163 14.77 20.57 -15.51
CA ARG A 163 13.91 21.77 -15.41
C ARG A 163 13.66 22.19 -13.97
N ASN A 164 13.32 21.26 -13.08
CA ASN A 164 13.07 21.57 -11.68
C ASN A 164 14.35 22.06 -10.99
N GLY A 165 15.49 21.42 -11.25
CA GLY A 165 16.77 21.82 -10.67
C GLY A 165 17.23 23.19 -11.16
N VAL A 166 17.10 23.45 -12.46
CA VAL A 166 17.38 24.77 -13.05
C VAL A 166 16.50 25.85 -12.42
N THR A 167 15.20 25.61 -12.30
CA THR A 167 14.26 26.55 -11.65
C THR A 167 14.63 26.82 -10.19
N ALA A 168 14.94 25.78 -9.40
CA ALA A 168 15.29 25.93 -7.98
C ALA A 168 16.57 26.74 -7.77
N VAL A 169 17.60 26.50 -8.58
CA VAL A 169 18.90 27.20 -8.52
C VAL A 169 18.80 28.62 -9.07
N PHE A 170 17.98 28.83 -10.10
CA PHE A 170 17.71 30.14 -10.67
C PHE A 170 16.91 31.03 -9.71
N ALA A 171 15.87 30.49 -9.06
CA ALA A 171 15.03 31.21 -8.09
C ALA A 171 15.84 31.75 -6.91
N ARG A 172 16.87 31.01 -6.46
CA ARG A 172 17.80 31.44 -5.40
C ARG A 172 18.88 32.41 -5.89
N GLY A 173 18.99 32.65 -7.20
CA GLY A 173 19.98 33.53 -7.80
C GLY A 173 21.41 32.98 -7.78
N TYR A 174 21.60 31.69 -7.48
CA TYR A 174 22.92 31.05 -7.47
C TYR A 174 23.48 30.95 -8.89
N MET A 175 22.64 30.51 -9.83
CA MET A 175 22.94 30.52 -11.25
C MET A 175 22.01 31.47 -11.99
N LYS A 176 22.59 32.47 -12.68
CA LYS A 176 21.87 33.51 -13.41
C LYS A 176 22.04 33.35 -14.92
N GLY A 177 21.12 33.90 -15.71
CA GLY A 177 21.29 34.04 -17.16
C GLY A 177 22.38 35.06 -17.51
N ASP A 178 22.82 35.04 -18.76
CA ASP A 178 23.77 36.02 -19.29
C ASP A 178 23.10 37.37 -19.61
N ALA A 179 23.92 38.36 -19.98
CA ALA A 179 23.43 39.72 -20.33
C ALA A 179 22.49 39.76 -21.55
N LYS A 180 22.35 38.67 -22.31
CA LYS A 180 21.44 38.54 -23.45
C LYS A 180 20.12 37.84 -23.08
N ASN A 181 19.92 37.56 -21.79
CA ASN A 181 18.83 36.76 -21.22
C ASN A 181 18.84 35.31 -21.73
N MET A 182 20.02 34.70 -21.87
CA MET A 182 20.19 33.28 -22.16
C MET A 182 20.68 32.54 -20.91
N TYR A 183 20.03 31.44 -20.55
CA TYR A 183 20.48 30.56 -19.47
C TYR A 183 21.65 29.67 -19.87
N ARG A 184 21.73 29.29 -21.16
CA ARG A 184 22.72 28.39 -21.77
C ARG A 184 22.75 27.01 -21.13
N PRO A 185 21.65 26.23 -21.15
CA PRO A 185 21.55 24.98 -20.40
C PRO A 185 22.65 23.95 -20.72
N GLU A 186 23.03 23.83 -21.99
CA GLU A 186 24.07 22.90 -22.45
C GLU A 186 25.49 23.50 -22.43
N GLY A 187 25.63 24.77 -22.06
CA GLY A 187 26.92 25.44 -21.98
C GLY A 187 27.78 24.83 -20.88
N ALA A 188 29.05 24.55 -21.19
CA ALA A 188 30.01 24.07 -20.20
C ALA A 188 30.30 25.14 -19.14
N LEU A 189 30.31 24.74 -17.87
CA LEU A 189 30.60 25.61 -16.75
C LEU A 189 32.11 25.90 -16.68
N THR A 190 32.48 27.17 -16.64
CA THR A 190 33.87 27.56 -16.35
C THR A 190 34.19 27.41 -14.87
N ARG A 191 35.47 27.31 -14.52
CA ARG A 191 35.92 27.22 -13.12
C ARG A 191 35.53 28.44 -12.29
N ALA A 192 35.55 29.63 -12.88
CA ALA A 192 35.06 30.86 -12.26
C ALA A 192 33.55 30.83 -12.00
N GLU A 193 32.74 30.41 -12.98
CA GLU A 193 31.30 30.25 -12.77
C GLU A 193 30.99 29.23 -11.69
N ALA A 194 31.65 28.06 -11.72
CA ALA A 194 31.52 27.03 -10.70
C ALA A 194 31.80 27.59 -9.29
N CYS A 195 32.92 28.30 -9.13
CA CYS A 195 33.28 28.93 -7.86
C CYS A 195 32.23 29.96 -7.43
N ALA A 196 31.81 30.86 -8.33
CA ALA A 196 30.83 31.90 -8.01
C ALA A 196 29.47 31.33 -7.61
N ILE A 197 29.01 30.26 -8.27
CA ILE A 197 27.76 29.57 -7.91
C ILE A 197 27.85 28.97 -6.51
N LEU A 198 28.95 28.25 -6.21
CA LEU A 198 29.14 27.61 -4.92
C LEU A 198 29.34 28.62 -3.78
N THR A 199 30.06 29.72 -4.01
CA THR A 199 30.17 30.83 -3.05
C THR A 199 28.78 31.36 -2.68
N ARG A 200 27.92 31.63 -3.69
CA ARG A 200 26.56 32.14 -3.44
C ARG A 200 25.68 31.13 -2.71
N LEU A 201 25.86 29.84 -2.98
CA LEU A 201 25.17 28.78 -2.26
C LEU A 201 25.56 28.77 -0.78
N VAL A 202 26.86 28.76 -0.49
CA VAL A 202 27.37 28.69 0.89
C VAL A 202 27.04 29.96 1.68
N GLU A 203 27.00 31.12 1.02
CA GLU A 203 26.58 32.39 1.65
C GLU A 203 25.06 32.51 1.80
N GLY A 204 24.30 31.84 0.93
CA GLY A 204 22.85 31.95 0.85
C GLY A 204 22.09 30.96 1.75
N GLU A 205 22.73 29.89 2.19
CA GLU A 205 22.10 28.81 2.97
C GLU A 205 22.78 28.63 4.34
N SER A 206 22.01 28.18 5.34
CA SER A 206 22.54 27.82 6.66
C SER A 206 23.01 26.36 6.67
N ILE A 207 24.33 26.14 6.57
CA ILE A 207 24.92 24.81 6.42
C ILE A 207 25.56 24.35 7.74
N VAL A 208 25.19 23.16 8.22
CA VAL A 208 25.75 22.49 9.39
C VAL A 208 26.61 21.30 8.93
N THR A 209 27.91 21.35 9.26
CA THR A 209 28.93 20.40 8.78
C THR A 209 29.42 19.40 9.84
N THR A 210 28.77 19.39 11.00
CA THR A 210 28.98 18.45 12.10
C THR A 210 27.75 17.55 12.25
N ASN A 211 27.89 16.44 12.99
CA ASN A 211 26.72 15.72 13.47
C ASN A 211 25.87 16.66 14.34
N TYR A 212 24.56 16.48 14.32
CA TYR A 212 23.61 17.28 15.08
C TYR A 212 22.73 16.35 15.91
N ILE A 213 22.52 16.67 17.17
CA ILE A 213 21.70 15.89 18.12
C ILE A 213 20.53 16.79 18.52
N ILE A 214 19.33 16.21 18.55
CA ILE A 214 18.10 16.81 19.09
C ILE A 214 17.74 15.94 20.29
N ASP A 215 17.84 16.48 21.50
CA ASP A 215 17.74 15.79 22.78
C ASP A 215 16.65 16.36 23.71
N ASP A 216 15.97 17.44 23.32
CA ASP A 216 14.94 18.11 24.12
C ASP A 216 13.53 17.99 23.49
N ASP A 217 12.49 17.89 24.33
CA ASP A 217 11.07 17.93 23.93
C ASP A 217 10.66 19.32 23.40
N GLY A 218 9.93 19.35 22.29
CA GLY A 218 9.41 20.54 21.62
C GLY A 218 10.41 21.17 20.65
N ASP A 219 11.58 20.56 20.46
CA ASP A 219 12.64 21.12 19.64
C ASP A 219 12.21 21.29 18.18
N THR A 220 12.52 22.47 17.64
CA THR A 220 12.21 22.81 16.25
C THR A 220 13.47 23.20 15.50
N VAL A 221 13.82 22.40 14.50
CA VAL A 221 14.91 22.68 13.57
C VAL A 221 14.33 23.17 12.25
N SER A 222 14.76 24.35 11.79
CA SER A 222 14.27 24.86 10.51
C SER A 222 15.30 25.54 9.64
N LYS A 223 15.09 25.44 8.30
CA LYS A 223 15.85 26.17 7.27
C LYS A 223 17.37 25.93 7.33
N LYS A 224 17.78 24.69 7.61
CA LYS A 224 19.18 24.26 7.70
C LYS A 224 19.47 23.13 6.72
N ILE A 225 20.69 23.10 6.21
CA ILE A 225 21.25 22.00 5.41
C ILE A 225 22.29 21.28 6.28
N PHE A 226 22.00 20.03 6.65
CA PHE A 226 22.89 19.15 7.37
C PHE A 226 23.66 18.28 6.39
N THR A 227 24.99 18.36 6.41
CA THR A 227 25.85 17.60 5.49
C THR A 227 26.38 16.31 6.11
N LYS A 228 26.06 16.08 7.38
CA LYS A 228 26.30 14.87 8.16
C LYS A 228 25.01 14.39 8.82
N ASN A 229 25.14 13.50 9.81
CA ASN A 229 24.02 12.83 10.44
C ASN A 229 23.30 13.75 11.43
N VAL A 230 21.99 13.57 11.52
CA VAL A 230 21.13 14.18 12.52
C VAL A 230 20.52 13.05 13.33
N THR A 231 20.58 13.12 14.65
CA THR A 231 19.97 12.14 15.55
C THR A 231 18.90 12.84 16.38
N ILE A 232 17.68 12.32 16.35
CA ILE A 232 16.67 12.57 17.40
C ILE A 232 16.96 11.53 18.47
N ASP A 233 17.59 11.99 19.54
CA ASP A 233 18.19 11.15 20.58
C ASP A 233 17.12 10.47 21.45
N GLU A 234 17.50 9.38 22.13
CA GLU A 234 16.64 8.68 23.08
C GLU A 234 16.22 9.58 24.25
N ASP A 235 17.03 10.60 24.58
CA ASP A 235 16.73 11.60 25.64
C ASP A 235 15.44 12.41 25.38
N VAL A 236 14.94 12.46 24.14
CA VAL A 236 13.63 13.06 23.80
C VAL A 236 12.46 12.25 24.37
N ASP A 237 12.65 10.95 24.65
CA ASP A 237 11.65 10.02 25.16
C ASP A 237 10.37 10.01 24.28
N ASP A 238 9.20 10.38 24.82
CA ASP A 238 7.93 10.50 24.09
C ASP A 238 7.64 11.96 23.63
N GLY A 239 8.63 12.85 23.68
CA GLY A 239 8.52 14.27 23.32
C GLY A 239 8.36 14.57 21.82
N GLU A 240 7.96 15.79 21.47
CA GLU A 240 7.73 16.27 20.10
C GLU A 240 8.99 16.86 19.45
N VAL A 241 9.27 16.50 18.19
CA VAL A 241 10.34 17.13 17.40
C VAL A 241 9.84 17.56 16.02
N THR A 242 10.11 18.81 15.66
CA THR A 242 9.74 19.36 14.36
C THR A 242 10.97 19.65 13.49
N LEU A 243 11.01 19.02 12.33
CA LEU A 243 11.91 19.34 11.22
C LEU A 243 11.12 20.06 10.13
N ASP A 244 11.26 21.39 10.03
CA ASP A 244 10.60 22.20 9.00
C ASP A 244 11.64 22.74 8.03
N LYS A 245 11.45 22.54 6.72
CA LYS A 245 12.28 23.19 5.71
C LYS A 245 13.77 22.83 5.84
N VAL A 246 14.10 21.59 6.24
CA VAL A 246 15.48 21.13 6.38
C VAL A 246 15.94 20.29 5.18
N VAL A 247 17.25 20.22 4.98
CA VAL A 247 17.88 19.24 4.09
C VAL A 247 18.85 18.41 4.91
N ILE A 248 18.74 17.09 4.87
CA ILE A 248 19.68 16.17 5.53
C ILE A 248 20.32 15.30 4.46
N LEU A 249 21.59 15.57 4.16
CA LEU A 249 22.36 14.80 3.17
C LEU A 249 22.95 13.51 3.78
N GLY A 250 23.18 13.51 5.09
CA GLY A 250 23.55 12.32 5.85
C GLY A 250 22.32 11.48 6.21
N THR A 251 22.43 10.76 7.32
CA THR A 251 21.32 9.98 7.87
C THR A 251 20.60 10.78 8.95
N LEU A 252 19.27 10.84 8.87
CA LEU A 252 18.41 11.15 10.02
C LEU A 252 18.16 9.85 10.79
N THR A 253 18.65 9.76 12.01
CA THR A 253 18.34 8.66 12.94
C THR A 253 17.26 9.13 13.91
N VAL A 254 16.21 8.33 14.09
CA VAL A 254 15.11 8.60 15.01
C VAL A 254 15.11 7.55 16.11
N GLU A 255 15.66 7.91 17.28
CA GLU A 255 15.74 7.08 18.49
C GLU A 255 14.75 7.56 19.57
N GLY A 256 14.34 8.83 19.54
CA GLY A 256 13.27 9.39 20.39
C GLY A 256 11.99 9.82 19.64
N GLY A 257 10.96 10.17 20.41
CA GLY A 257 9.63 10.61 19.98
C GLY A 257 8.52 9.58 20.27
N GLY A 258 7.32 10.07 20.63
CA GLY A 258 6.10 9.27 20.86
C GLY A 258 5.12 9.16 19.67
N GLU A 259 3.86 8.77 19.92
CA GLU A 259 2.83 8.52 18.89
C GLU A 259 2.37 9.74 18.05
N ASP A 260 2.75 10.98 18.38
CA ASP A 260 2.28 12.19 17.69
C ASP A 260 3.38 13.24 17.39
N THR A 261 4.63 12.78 17.30
CA THR A 261 5.76 13.62 17.74
C THR A 261 6.77 14.03 16.67
N VAL A 262 7.17 13.16 15.74
CA VAL A 262 8.23 13.49 14.78
C VAL A 262 7.60 14.05 13.51
N LYS A 263 7.64 15.39 13.36
CA LYS A 263 6.98 16.10 12.25
C LYS A 263 8.02 16.59 11.24
N ILE A 264 7.88 16.14 9.99
CA ILE A 264 8.80 16.46 8.88
C ILE A 264 8.04 17.20 7.78
N SER A 265 8.22 18.52 7.73
CA SER A 265 7.48 19.41 6.84
C SER A 265 8.41 20.08 5.84
N ASP A 266 8.04 20.09 4.56
CA ASP A 266 8.77 20.75 3.47
C ASP A 266 10.29 20.43 3.42
N SER A 267 10.67 19.22 3.79
CA SER A 267 12.06 18.84 4.03
C SER A 267 12.57 17.77 3.05
N LEU A 268 13.86 17.80 2.75
CA LEU A 268 14.53 16.80 1.91
C LEU A 268 15.48 15.96 2.76
N ILE A 269 15.17 14.69 2.95
CA ILE A 269 16.00 13.76 3.72
C ILE A 269 16.52 12.69 2.78
N ASN A 270 17.83 12.52 2.75
CA ASN A 270 18.43 11.51 1.91
C ASN A 270 18.18 10.10 2.48
N ILE A 271 18.59 9.87 3.73
CA ILE A 271 18.41 8.59 4.42
C ILE A 271 17.73 8.86 5.77
N MET A 272 16.70 8.10 6.09
CA MET A 272 16.05 8.09 7.39
C MET A 272 16.10 6.68 7.98
N SER A 273 16.52 6.55 9.23
CA SER A 273 16.51 5.29 9.99
C SER A 273 15.69 5.50 11.25
N VAL A 274 14.55 4.81 11.35
CA VAL A 274 13.73 4.81 12.57
C VAL A 274 14.18 3.62 13.41
N ALA A 275 14.72 3.91 14.60
CA ALA A 275 15.45 2.97 15.43
C ALA A 275 15.15 3.11 16.93
N LYS A 276 14.01 3.71 17.31
CA LYS A 276 13.49 3.69 18.67
C LYS A 276 13.12 2.24 19.03
N ASP A 277 13.78 1.68 20.01
CA ASP A 277 13.65 0.28 20.44
C ASP A 277 12.64 0.08 21.58
N THR A 278 12.15 1.16 22.19
CA THR A 278 11.11 1.14 23.22
C THR A 278 10.02 2.17 22.97
N GLY A 279 8.76 1.76 23.03
CA GLY A 279 7.59 2.65 22.86
C GLY A 279 7.28 2.99 21.40
N ASP A 280 6.07 3.52 21.17
CA ASP A 280 5.59 3.81 19.82
C ASP A 280 6.10 5.18 19.33
N VAL A 281 6.64 5.24 18.10
CA VAL A 281 7.01 6.50 17.44
C VAL A 281 6.20 6.73 16.18
N ARG A 282 5.71 7.96 16.01
CA ARG A 282 5.11 8.42 14.76
C ARG A 282 5.97 9.42 14.02
N VAL A 283 6.26 9.10 12.76
CA VAL A 283 6.91 10.00 11.80
C VAL A 283 5.87 10.51 10.80
N LEU A 284 5.54 11.80 10.90
CA LEU A 284 4.56 12.48 10.05
C LEU A 284 5.24 13.34 8.98
N LEU A 285 5.06 12.99 7.70
CA LEU A 285 5.52 13.78 6.55
C LEU A 285 4.39 14.62 5.98
N THR A 286 4.66 15.92 5.76
CA THR A 286 3.70 16.85 5.15
C THR A 286 4.33 17.81 4.12
N GLY A 287 3.49 18.47 3.31
CA GLY A 287 3.92 19.51 2.38
C GLY A 287 4.78 18.95 1.24
N THR A 288 5.88 19.63 0.92
CA THR A 288 6.80 19.25 -0.16
C THR A 288 7.85 18.22 0.25
N SER A 289 7.70 17.58 1.42
CA SER A 289 8.68 16.66 1.99
C SER A 289 8.98 15.46 1.10
N VAL A 290 10.25 15.06 1.08
CA VAL A 290 10.76 13.90 0.37
C VAL A 290 11.78 13.17 1.24
N VAL A 291 11.63 11.86 1.37
CA VAL A 291 12.64 10.95 1.94
C VAL A 291 13.03 9.96 0.85
N ASN A 292 14.30 9.94 0.44
CA ASN A 292 14.72 9.05 -0.65
C ASN A 292 14.74 7.59 -0.21
N GLU A 293 15.40 7.30 0.92
CA GLU A 293 15.45 5.98 1.54
C GLU A 293 15.05 6.09 3.01
N ALA A 294 14.10 5.26 3.44
CA ALA A 294 13.74 5.09 4.84
C ALA A 294 13.92 3.62 5.24
N SER A 295 14.43 3.36 6.44
CA SER A 295 14.48 2.02 7.03
C SER A 295 13.87 2.02 8.43
N LEU A 296 13.08 1.00 8.73
CA LEU A 296 12.54 0.74 10.07
C LEU A 296 13.29 -0.43 10.70
N LYS A 297 13.80 -0.22 11.91
CA LYS A 297 14.46 -1.24 12.73
C LYS A 297 13.53 -1.86 13.78
N TYR A 298 12.48 -1.14 14.15
CA TYR A 298 11.46 -1.52 15.12
C TYR A 298 10.08 -1.02 14.64
N GLY A 299 9.02 -1.36 15.38
CA GLY A 299 7.66 -0.92 15.07
C GLY A 299 7.55 0.60 15.06
N ALA A 300 6.76 1.14 14.14
CA ALA A 300 6.58 2.58 14.00
C ALA A 300 5.34 2.94 13.18
N ILE A 301 4.79 4.12 13.46
CA ILE A 301 3.72 4.72 12.65
C ILE A 301 4.35 5.66 11.62
N ILE A 302 4.23 5.31 10.34
CA ILE A 302 4.67 6.16 9.24
C ILE A 302 3.44 6.79 8.57
N GLU A 303 3.29 8.11 8.72
CA GLU A 303 2.16 8.84 8.18
C GLU A 303 2.57 9.89 7.15
N GLN A 304 1.87 9.89 6.02
CA GLN A 304 2.06 10.79 4.90
C GLN A 304 0.76 11.53 4.62
N LYS A 305 0.69 12.80 5.03
CA LYS A 305 -0.54 13.58 5.04
C LYS A 305 -0.37 14.91 4.33
N ASN A 306 -1.34 15.28 3.49
CA ASN A 306 -1.34 16.55 2.75
C ASN A 306 -0.01 16.79 1.98
N LEU A 307 0.56 15.73 1.42
CA LEU A 307 1.79 15.81 0.64
C LEU A 307 1.52 16.39 -0.75
N SER A 308 2.31 17.39 -1.12
CA SER A 308 2.53 17.84 -2.49
C SER A 308 3.89 17.38 -3.04
N GLY A 309 4.80 16.94 -2.16
CA GLY A 309 6.04 16.26 -2.51
C GLY A 309 5.87 14.78 -2.83
N GLU A 310 6.98 14.10 -3.15
CA GLU A 310 6.99 12.66 -3.46
C GLU A 310 6.85 11.77 -2.20
N GLY A 311 7.04 12.33 -1.00
CA GLY A 311 6.99 11.54 0.22
C GLY A 311 8.16 10.57 0.36
N ILE A 312 7.91 9.39 0.94
CA ILE A 312 8.92 8.33 1.05
C ILE A 312 8.96 7.52 -0.25
N LYS A 313 10.10 7.54 -0.94
CA LYS A 313 10.28 6.80 -2.20
C LYS A 313 10.47 5.31 -1.97
N ASN A 314 11.39 4.96 -1.08
CA ASN A 314 11.70 3.58 -0.72
C ASN A 314 11.65 3.43 0.81
N LEU A 315 10.74 2.59 1.29
CA LEU A 315 10.63 2.21 2.70
C LEU A 315 11.07 0.74 2.86
N ARG A 316 12.11 0.50 3.65
CA ARG A 316 12.65 -0.83 3.94
C ARG A 316 12.31 -1.24 5.36
N LEU A 317 11.82 -2.46 5.54
CA LEU A 317 11.56 -3.08 6.83
C LEU A 317 12.64 -4.14 7.02
N ASN A 318 13.65 -3.83 7.85
CA ASN A 318 14.84 -4.67 8.02
C ASN A 318 15.36 -4.65 9.47
N GLY A 319 14.41 -4.91 10.37
CA GLY A 319 14.57 -5.01 11.80
C GLY A 319 14.18 -6.40 12.29
N SER A 320 14.87 -6.89 13.31
CA SER A 320 14.69 -8.25 13.83
C SER A 320 13.51 -8.42 14.78
N GLU A 321 12.82 -7.33 15.15
CA GLU A 321 11.68 -7.35 16.07
C GLU A 321 10.38 -6.84 15.41
N LEU A 322 10.36 -6.73 14.08
CA LEU A 322 9.19 -6.25 13.34
C LEU A 322 8.05 -7.28 13.32
N ASP A 323 8.31 -8.52 13.72
CA ASP A 323 7.35 -9.60 13.94
C ASP A 323 6.67 -9.52 15.31
N GLU A 324 7.25 -8.78 16.26
CA GLU A 324 6.69 -8.53 17.59
C GLU A 324 6.11 -7.11 17.72
N GLN A 325 6.62 -6.16 16.94
CA GLN A 325 6.23 -4.75 16.97
C GLN A 325 5.57 -4.33 15.65
N GLU A 326 4.33 -3.82 15.72
CA GLU A 326 3.56 -3.47 14.52
C GLU A 326 4.14 -2.25 13.78
N VAL A 327 4.20 -2.36 12.45
CA VAL A 327 4.46 -1.23 11.55
C VAL A 327 3.15 -0.72 10.98
N THR A 328 2.72 0.48 11.39
CA THR A 328 1.48 1.10 10.92
C THR A 328 1.76 2.11 9.79
N LEU A 329 1.05 1.98 8.68
CA LEU A 329 1.23 2.80 7.49
C LEU A 329 -0.03 3.60 7.15
N ARG A 330 0.12 4.92 7.04
CA ARG A 330 -0.95 5.87 6.69
C ARG A 330 -0.53 6.74 5.51
N GLY A 331 -1.21 6.63 4.37
CA GLY A 331 -0.98 7.48 3.21
C GLY A 331 -0.46 6.73 1.98
N ASN A 332 0.17 7.45 1.05
CA ASN A 332 0.56 6.89 -0.25
C ASN A 332 2.06 6.60 -0.32
N PHE A 333 2.43 5.35 -0.56
CA PHE A 333 3.81 4.88 -0.63
C PHE A 333 4.15 4.40 -2.03
N VAL A 334 5.36 4.73 -2.50
CA VAL A 334 5.83 4.30 -3.83
C VAL A 334 6.34 2.86 -3.73
N ASN A 335 7.43 2.63 -3.00
CA ASN A 335 7.99 1.29 -2.82
C ASN A 335 8.11 0.95 -1.34
N ILE A 336 7.59 -0.22 -0.96
CA ILE A 336 7.80 -0.84 0.36
C ILE A 336 8.48 -2.18 0.14
N ILE A 337 9.54 -2.44 0.90
CA ILE A 337 10.37 -3.64 0.78
C ILE A 337 10.52 -4.26 2.17
N LEU A 338 9.96 -5.45 2.36
CA LEU A 338 10.18 -6.25 3.55
C LEU A 338 11.40 -7.13 3.30
N GLU A 339 12.47 -6.90 4.07
CA GLU A 339 13.69 -7.70 4.04
C GLU A 339 13.67 -8.78 5.12
N ASP A 340 13.12 -8.46 6.30
CA ASP A 340 12.93 -9.35 7.45
C ASP A 340 11.42 -9.56 7.76
N GLU A 341 11.09 -10.56 8.58
CA GLU A 341 9.72 -10.87 9.00
C GLU A 341 9.07 -9.65 9.68
N ALA A 342 7.84 -9.30 9.27
CA ALA A 342 7.18 -8.10 9.76
C ALA A 342 5.66 -8.24 9.90
N MET A 343 5.11 -7.59 10.92
CA MET A 343 3.68 -7.29 11.08
C MET A 343 3.40 -5.88 10.56
N VAL A 344 2.69 -5.79 9.43
CA VAL A 344 2.40 -4.52 8.75
C VAL A 344 0.90 -4.26 8.73
N GLU A 345 0.49 -3.13 9.29
CA GLU A 345 -0.89 -2.61 9.27
C GLU A 345 -0.99 -1.43 8.31
N VAL A 346 -1.69 -1.60 7.19
CA VAL A 346 -1.96 -0.51 6.25
C VAL A 346 -3.35 0.05 6.53
N GLU A 347 -3.40 1.14 7.31
CA GLU A 347 -4.66 1.73 7.74
C GLU A 347 -5.35 2.55 6.64
N SER A 348 -4.57 3.28 5.84
CA SER A 348 -5.12 4.17 4.80
C SER A 348 -4.15 4.40 3.64
N GLY A 349 -4.70 4.68 2.46
CA GLY A 349 -3.95 5.11 1.28
C GLY A 349 -3.56 3.98 0.33
N LYS A 350 -2.47 4.16 -0.40
CA LYS A 350 -2.10 3.30 -1.54
C LYS A 350 -0.62 2.96 -1.52
N ILE A 351 -0.30 1.70 -1.81
CA ILE A 351 1.06 1.25 -2.06
C ILE A 351 1.18 0.95 -3.56
N THR A 352 2.16 1.57 -4.24
CA THR A 352 2.38 1.29 -5.66
C THR A 352 3.03 -0.09 -5.82
N THR A 353 4.16 -0.31 -5.14
CA THR A 353 4.84 -1.60 -5.12
C THR A 353 5.13 -2.03 -3.69
N LEU A 354 4.62 -3.19 -3.31
CA LEU A 354 5.04 -3.91 -2.11
C LEU A 354 5.90 -5.10 -2.54
N THR A 355 7.09 -5.24 -1.98
CA THR A 355 7.96 -6.40 -2.19
C THR A 355 8.17 -7.11 -0.87
N VAL A 356 7.83 -8.40 -0.81
CA VAL A 356 8.19 -9.27 0.30
C VAL A 356 9.34 -10.15 -0.16
N ASN A 357 10.53 -9.95 0.39
CA ASN A 357 11.69 -10.76 0.07
C ASN A 357 11.60 -12.13 0.76
N SER A 358 12.43 -13.09 0.34
CA SER A 358 12.46 -14.42 0.95
C SER A 358 12.87 -14.41 2.43
N GLY A 359 13.64 -13.40 2.86
CA GLY A 359 14.01 -13.20 4.27
C GLY A 359 12.83 -12.74 5.15
N ALA A 360 11.78 -12.20 4.53
CA ALA A 360 10.56 -11.75 5.18
C ALA A 360 9.45 -12.82 5.17
N ALA A 361 9.83 -14.10 5.13
CA ALA A 361 8.87 -15.19 5.26
C ALA A 361 8.12 -15.09 6.61
N ALA A 362 6.87 -15.55 6.63
CA ALA A 362 5.92 -15.45 7.75
C ALA A 362 5.40 -14.02 8.07
N SER A 363 5.76 -13.02 7.28
CA SER A 363 5.18 -11.67 7.42
C SER A 363 3.65 -11.67 7.30
N THR A 364 3.01 -10.85 8.14
CA THR A 364 1.57 -10.57 8.07
C THR A 364 1.35 -9.15 7.57
N ILE A 365 0.58 -9.00 6.49
CA ILE A 365 0.23 -7.71 5.88
C ILE A 365 -1.28 -7.53 5.96
N ASN A 366 -1.73 -6.69 6.89
CA ASN A 366 -3.13 -6.35 7.08
C ASN A 366 -3.49 -5.12 6.24
N LEU A 367 -4.53 -5.22 5.43
CA LEU A 367 -5.01 -4.14 4.56
C LEU A 367 -6.41 -3.69 4.99
N ASN A 368 -6.52 -2.52 5.61
CA ASN A 368 -7.80 -1.98 6.04
C ASN A 368 -8.69 -1.55 4.87
N SER A 369 -9.97 -1.34 5.18
CA SER A 369 -10.97 -0.91 4.20
C SER A 369 -10.56 0.40 3.53
N GLY A 370 -10.61 0.44 2.20
CA GLY A 370 -10.23 1.61 1.40
C GLY A 370 -8.75 1.68 1.03
N THR A 371 -7.91 0.77 1.54
CA THR A 371 -6.50 0.67 1.15
C THR A 371 -6.32 -0.12 -0.16
N SER A 372 -5.20 0.09 -0.84
CA SER A 372 -4.87 -0.69 -2.02
C SER A 372 -3.39 -0.86 -2.28
N ILE A 373 -3.03 -2.02 -2.81
CA ILE A 373 -1.72 -2.31 -3.39
C ILE A 373 -1.89 -2.44 -4.90
N THR A 374 -1.07 -1.73 -5.69
CA THR A 374 -1.09 -1.88 -7.15
C THR A 374 -0.36 -3.17 -7.55
N THR A 375 0.89 -3.34 -7.13
CA THR A 375 1.66 -4.58 -7.36
C THR A 375 2.25 -5.09 -6.06
N ALA A 376 1.89 -6.31 -5.67
CA ALA A 376 2.59 -7.08 -4.64
C ALA A 376 3.53 -8.09 -5.31
N VAL A 377 4.83 -8.05 -5.01
CA VAL A 377 5.83 -9.03 -5.44
C VAL A 377 6.22 -9.85 -4.21
N VAL A 378 5.82 -11.11 -4.17
CA VAL A 378 5.88 -11.92 -2.95
C VAL A 378 6.80 -13.10 -3.18
N ASN A 379 7.99 -13.05 -2.58
CA ASN A 379 9.06 -14.04 -2.74
C ASN A 379 9.30 -14.90 -1.49
N GLY A 380 8.56 -14.66 -0.42
CA GLY A 380 8.53 -15.48 0.80
C GLY A 380 7.09 -15.81 1.18
N LYS A 381 6.90 -16.84 2.01
CA LYS A 381 5.60 -17.18 2.62
C LYS A 381 5.03 -15.95 3.34
N SER A 382 3.77 -15.58 3.13
CA SER A 382 3.17 -14.40 3.79
C SER A 382 1.65 -14.43 3.78
N ASP A 383 1.05 -13.79 4.78
CA ASP A 383 -0.41 -13.68 4.89
C ASP A 383 -0.89 -12.26 4.58
N PHE A 384 -1.85 -12.13 3.65
CA PHE A 384 -2.50 -10.87 3.31
C PHE A 384 -3.92 -10.81 3.87
N LYS A 385 -4.15 -10.04 4.93
CA LYS A 385 -5.43 -9.98 5.64
C LYS A 385 -6.20 -8.69 5.34
N GLY A 386 -7.46 -8.65 5.74
CA GLY A 386 -8.31 -7.47 5.66
C GLY A 386 -9.04 -7.30 4.32
N THR A 387 -9.74 -6.17 4.20
CA THR A 387 -10.67 -5.86 3.09
C THR A 387 -10.07 -4.95 2.01
N GLY A 388 -8.81 -4.53 2.17
CA GLY A 388 -8.09 -3.76 1.18
C GLY A 388 -7.82 -4.54 -0.11
N LYS A 389 -7.56 -3.82 -1.20
CA LYS A 389 -7.50 -4.42 -2.55
C LYS A 389 -6.07 -4.60 -3.04
N ILE A 390 -5.78 -5.77 -3.59
CA ILE A 390 -4.54 -6.01 -4.33
C ILE A 390 -4.88 -6.09 -5.83
N SER A 391 -4.29 -5.24 -6.66
CA SER A 391 -4.57 -5.25 -8.11
C SER A 391 -3.80 -6.38 -8.80
N THR A 392 -2.51 -6.50 -8.57
CA THR A 392 -1.69 -7.60 -9.10
C THR A 392 -0.80 -8.18 -8.01
N MET A 393 -0.89 -9.49 -7.81
CA MET A 393 0.01 -10.27 -6.97
C MET A 393 0.91 -11.14 -7.85
N LYS A 394 2.21 -10.94 -7.78
CA LYS A 394 3.22 -11.83 -8.36
C LYS A 394 3.68 -12.79 -7.27
N ALA A 395 3.10 -13.99 -7.26
CA ALA A 395 3.34 -15.03 -6.27
C ALA A 395 4.51 -15.91 -6.71
N ASN A 396 5.69 -15.69 -6.10
CA ASN A 396 6.92 -16.42 -6.41
C ASN A 396 7.31 -17.44 -5.31
N ALA A 397 6.51 -17.57 -4.26
CA ALA A 397 6.68 -18.53 -3.17
C ALA A 397 5.37 -19.30 -2.91
N ASN A 398 5.49 -20.52 -2.37
CA ASN A 398 4.33 -21.26 -1.87
C ASN A 398 3.87 -20.68 -0.52
N ASP A 399 2.68 -21.11 -0.07
CA ASP A 399 2.09 -20.74 1.23
C ASP A 399 1.81 -19.23 1.39
N ILE A 400 1.61 -18.52 0.28
CA ILE A 400 1.08 -17.16 0.30
C ILE A 400 -0.43 -17.27 0.45
N THR A 401 -1.01 -16.57 1.41
CA THR A 401 -2.47 -16.59 1.63
C THR A 401 -3.07 -15.20 1.51
N TYR A 402 -4.37 -15.10 1.23
CA TYR A 402 -5.08 -13.82 1.25
C TYR A 402 -6.52 -13.91 1.78
N GLU A 403 -7.03 -12.90 2.48
CA GLU A 403 -8.46 -12.81 2.82
C GLU A 403 -9.27 -12.20 1.67
N THR A 404 -8.77 -11.10 1.08
CA THR A 404 -9.39 -10.46 -0.08
C THR A 404 -8.67 -10.85 -1.37
N LYS A 405 -9.40 -11.52 -2.28
CA LYS A 405 -8.85 -12.01 -3.55
C LYS A 405 -8.18 -10.89 -4.38
N PRO A 406 -6.88 -11.02 -4.72
CA PRO A 406 -6.23 -10.13 -5.68
C PRO A 406 -6.93 -10.14 -7.04
N SER A 407 -6.98 -8.98 -7.70
CA SER A 407 -7.64 -8.87 -9.01
C SER A 407 -6.92 -9.67 -10.11
N THR A 408 -5.61 -9.82 -9.99
CA THR A 408 -4.78 -10.65 -10.88
C THR A 408 -3.70 -11.33 -10.06
N ILE A 409 -3.53 -12.63 -10.26
CA ILE A 409 -2.46 -13.42 -9.67
C ILE A 409 -1.59 -13.96 -10.81
N THR A 410 -0.30 -13.66 -10.78
CA THR A 410 0.72 -14.26 -11.66
C THR A 410 1.59 -15.18 -10.82
N LYS A 411 1.65 -16.46 -11.18
CA LYS A 411 2.43 -17.48 -10.46
C LYS A 411 3.82 -17.61 -11.07
N GLY A 412 4.83 -17.76 -10.21
CA GLY A 412 6.16 -18.23 -10.59
C GLY A 412 6.13 -19.68 -11.07
N SER A 413 7.18 -20.10 -11.78
CA SER A 413 7.30 -21.48 -12.26
C SER A 413 7.36 -22.46 -11.07
N GLY A 414 6.47 -23.47 -11.07
CA GLY A 414 6.43 -24.49 -10.01
C GLY A 414 5.78 -24.06 -8.71
N VAL A 415 5.14 -22.88 -8.66
CA VAL A 415 4.46 -22.34 -7.48
C VAL A 415 2.96 -22.66 -7.54
N SER A 416 2.38 -23.09 -6.41
CA SER A 416 0.93 -23.30 -6.28
C SER A 416 0.17 -21.97 -6.35
N ARG A 417 -1.15 -22.02 -6.58
CA ARG A 417 -1.97 -20.80 -6.45
C ARG A 417 -2.02 -20.41 -4.97
N PRO A 418 -1.83 -19.12 -4.62
CA PRO A 418 -2.15 -18.64 -3.28
C PRO A 418 -3.63 -18.92 -2.93
N PRO A 419 -3.94 -19.69 -1.87
CA PRO A 419 -5.31 -19.93 -1.42
C PRO A 419 -5.93 -18.70 -0.72
N VAL A 420 -7.26 -18.66 -0.61
CA VAL A 420 -7.91 -17.75 0.35
C VAL A 420 -7.56 -18.24 1.76
N ILE A 421 -7.39 -17.34 2.72
CA ILE A 421 -7.17 -17.70 4.13
C ILE A 421 -8.34 -18.55 4.61
N GLY A 422 -8.04 -19.80 4.97
CA GLY A 422 -9.02 -20.80 5.43
C GLY A 422 -9.51 -21.80 4.37
N ASP A 423 -9.06 -21.68 3.11
CA ASP A 423 -9.31 -22.71 2.08
C ASP A 423 -8.53 -24.01 2.40
N ASP A 424 -9.01 -25.13 1.83
CA ASP A 424 -8.25 -26.38 1.79
C ASP A 424 -6.99 -26.20 0.93
N THR A 425 -5.89 -26.79 1.37
CA THR A 425 -4.58 -26.70 0.70
C THR A 425 -4.01 -28.07 0.34
N GLU A 426 -4.69 -29.15 0.72
CA GLU A 426 -4.30 -30.51 0.40
C GLU A 426 -4.90 -30.93 -0.96
N ALA A 427 -4.18 -31.75 -1.72
CA ALA A 427 -4.68 -32.28 -2.99
C ALA A 427 -5.47 -33.58 -2.77
N PRO A 428 -6.37 -33.98 -3.70
CA PRO A 428 -7.19 -35.18 -3.55
C PRO A 428 -6.39 -36.44 -3.24
N ILE A 429 -6.73 -37.15 -2.17
CA ILE A 429 -5.98 -38.32 -1.68
C ILE A 429 -6.62 -39.63 -2.17
N PRO A 430 -5.94 -40.44 -3.00
CA PRO A 430 -6.47 -41.69 -3.52
C PRO A 430 -6.27 -42.88 -2.59
N THR A 431 -7.29 -43.73 -2.51
CA THR A 431 -7.24 -45.08 -1.96
C THR A 431 -7.46 -46.11 -3.06
N PHE A 432 -6.53 -47.06 -3.20
CA PHE A 432 -6.53 -48.06 -4.28
C PHE A 432 -7.15 -49.40 -3.85
N THR A 433 -7.92 -49.99 -4.75
CA THR A 433 -8.37 -51.39 -4.69
C THR A 433 -8.06 -52.04 -6.05
N PRO A 434 -7.24 -53.09 -6.14
CA PRO A 434 -6.53 -53.76 -5.05
C PRO A 434 -5.62 -52.81 -4.26
N LYS A 435 -5.47 -53.08 -2.96
CA LYS A 435 -4.61 -52.28 -2.07
C LYS A 435 -3.18 -52.31 -2.58
N ASP A 436 -2.47 -51.20 -2.42
CA ASP A 436 -1.04 -51.13 -2.74
C ASP A 436 -0.25 -52.25 -2.04
N GLY A 437 0.59 -52.93 -2.82
CA GLY A 437 1.34 -54.12 -2.42
C GLY A 437 0.53 -55.42 -2.36
N GLY A 438 -0.75 -55.43 -2.73
CA GLY A 438 -1.60 -56.62 -2.71
C GLY A 438 -1.04 -57.77 -3.55
N THR A 439 -1.18 -59.02 -3.07
CA THR A 439 -0.74 -60.22 -3.78
C THR A 439 -1.88 -61.24 -3.87
N GLY A 440 -1.83 -62.14 -4.86
CA GLY A 440 -2.90 -63.12 -5.07
C GLY A 440 -4.18 -62.52 -5.64
N VAL A 441 -4.09 -61.36 -6.28
CA VAL A 441 -5.23 -60.67 -6.89
C VAL A 441 -5.72 -61.47 -8.11
N SER A 442 -7.03 -61.55 -8.30
CA SER A 442 -7.60 -62.21 -9.49
C SER A 442 -7.13 -61.51 -10.78
N PRO A 443 -6.69 -62.27 -11.80
CA PRO A 443 -6.41 -61.73 -13.13
C PRO A 443 -7.55 -60.95 -13.80
N ASP A 444 -8.80 -61.20 -13.41
CA ASP A 444 -9.99 -60.54 -13.95
C ASP A 444 -10.52 -59.43 -13.02
N THR A 445 -9.69 -58.98 -12.07
CA THR A 445 -10.06 -57.90 -11.15
C THR A 445 -10.36 -56.61 -11.91
N THR A 446 -11.36 -55.87 -11.45
CA THR A 446 -11.43 -54.43 -11.69
C THR A 446 -10.52 -53.70 -10.71
N ILE A 447 -10.05 -52.52 -11.12
CA ILE A 447 -9.25 -51.62 -10.28
C ILE A 447 -10.12 -50.42 -9.95
N THR A 448 -10.24 -50.07 -8.68
CA THR A 448 -10.98 -48.90 -8.21
C THR A 448 -10.03 -47.96 -7.48
N ILE A 449 -10.12 -46.68 -7.82
CA ILE A 449 -9.40 -45.59 -7.17
C ILE A 449 -10.46 -44.69 -6.56
N LYS A 450 -10.49 -44.60 -5.23
CA LYS A 450 -11.43 -43.75 -4.49
C LYS A 450 -10.69 -42.56 -3.90
N PHE A 451 -11.15 -41.37 -4.19
CA PHE A 451 -10.69 -40.12 -3.62
C PHE A 451 -11.56 -39.78 -2.40
N ASP A 452 -10.97 -39.14 -1.41
CA ASP A 452 -11.66 -38.53 -0.26
C ASP A 452 -12.59 -37.39 -0.69
N GLU A 453 -12.23 -36.68 -1.75
CA GLU A 453 -13.01 -35.61 -2.35
C GLU A 453 -13.31 -35.80 -3.85
N ALA A 454 -14.05 -34.84 -4.42
CA ALA A 454 -14.42 -34.88 -5.83
C ALA A 454 -13.26 -34.35 -6.69
N ILE A 455 -12.93 -35.04 -7.78
CA ILE A 455 -11.81 -34.66 -8.65
C ILE A 455 -12.27 -33.97 -9.94
N TYR A 456 -11.45 -33.02 -10.38
CA TYR A 456 -11.55 -32.26 -11.62
C TYR A 456 -10.29 -32.49 -12.46
N ILE A 457 -10.36 -32.33 -13.78
CA ILE A 457 -9.17 -32.30 -14.64
C ILE A 457 -8.48 -30.95 -14.42
N ALA A 458 -7.15 -30.97 -14.29
CA ALA A 458 -6.35 -29.77 -14.11
C ALA A 458 -6.75 -28.64 -15.09
N GLY A 459 -7.10 -27.47 -14.55
CA GLY A 459 -7.69 -26.36 -15.32
C GLY A 459 -9.22 -26.29 -15.33
N GLY A 460 -9.88 -26.90 -14.34
CA GLY A 460 -11.29 -26.74 -13.99
C GLY A 460 -12.28 -27.57 -14.82
N ASN A 461 -11.78 -28.48 -15.67
CA ASN A 461 -12.66 -29.27 -16.53
C ASN A 461 -13.27 -30.46 -15.78
N LYS A 462 -14.52 -30.81 -16.08
CA LYS A 462 -15.18 -31.95 -15.43
C LYS A 462 -14.55 -33.27 -15.89
N VAL A 463 -14.29 -34.16 -14.94
CA VAL A 463 -13.92 -35.56 -15.25
C VAL A 463 -15.13 -36.31 -15.84
N THR A 464 -14.93 -36.97 -16.97
CA THR A 464 -15.93 -37.80 -17.67
C THR A 464 -15.34 -39.17 -17.99
N ASN A 465 -16.15 -40.14 -18.39
CA ASN A 465 -15.62 -41.46 -18.78
C ASN A 465 -14.67 -41.39 -19.99
N SER A 466 -14.76 -40.33 -20.81
CA SER A 466 -13.97 -40.20 -22.04
C SER A 466 -12.58 -39.61 -21.84
N ASN A 467 -12.26 -39.08 -20.65
CA ASN A 467 -10.97 -38.43 -20.37
C ASN A 467 -10.19 -39.07 -19.21
N ILE A 468 -10.55 -40.29 -18.80
CA ILE A 468 -9.86 -41.01 -17.72
C ILE A 468 -8.40 -41.34 -18.10
N ASP A 469 -8.13 -41.53 -19.40
CA ASP A 469 -6.78 -41.84 -19.91
C ASP A 469 -5.83 -40.64 -19.80
N ASP A 470 -6.36 -39.42 -19.63
CA ASP A 470 -5.56 -38.23 -19.32
C ASP A 470 -5.16 -38.17 -17.82
N ILE A 471 -5.74 -39.04 -16.98
CA ILE A 471 -5.58 -39.04 -15.52
C ILE A 471 -4.74 -40.23 -15.04
N VAL A 472 -5.06 -41.44 -15.51
CA VAL A 472 -4.51 -42.69 -14.97
C VAL A 472 -3.94 -43.53 -16.09
N GLU A 473 -2.86 -44.27 -15.80
CA GLU A 473 -2.36 -45.33 -16.67
C GLU A 473 -2.12 -46.63 -15.88
N ILE A 474 -2.23 -47.77 -16.56
CA ILE A 474 -1.88 -49.10 -16.02
C ILE A 474 -0.63 -49.61 -16.74
N ARG A 475 0.40 -49.98 -15.98
CA ARG A 475 1.68 -50.50 -16.50
C ARG A 475 1.97 -51.91 -16.01
N LYS A 476 2.45 -52.78 -16.89
CA LYS A 476 2.82 -54.18 -16.60
C LYS A 476 4.30 -54.30 -16.23
N GLY A 477 4.61 -55.05 -15.17
CA GLY A 477 5.96 -55.44 -14.75
C GLY A 477 6.75 -54.37 -13.99
N SER A 478 6.66 -53.09 -14.39
CA SER A 478 7.27 -51.95 -13.69
C SER A 478 6.47 -50.67 -13.93
N SER A 479 6.77 -49.59 -13.18
CA SER A 479 6.16 -48.26 -13.38
C SER A 479 6.54 -47.59 -14.71
N THR A 480 7.43 -48.21 -15.50
CA THR A 480 7.85 -47.79 -16.84
C THR A 480 7.66 -48.91 -17.87
N GLY A 481 6.87 -49.94 -17.54
CA GLY A 481 6.67 -51.10 -18.39
C GLY A 481 5.66 -50.86 -19.52
N SER A 482 5.21 -51.94 -20.15
CA SER A 482 4.19 -51.86 -21.20
C SER A 482 2.85 -51.37 -20.63
N GLU A 483 2.17 -50.50 -21.37
CA GLU A 483 0.79 -50.08 -21.09
C GLU A 483 -0.18 -51.26 -21.17
N VAL A 484 -1.23 -51.22 -20.36
CA VAL A 484 -2.33 -52.17 -20.35
C VAL A 484 -3.61 -51.43 -20.71
N ASP A 485 -4.26 -51.83 -21.79
CA ASP A 485 -5.52 -51.25 -22.22
C ASP A 485 -6.64 -51.54 -21.20
N TYR A 486 -7.47 -50.55 -20.92
CA TYR A 486 -8.62 -50.67 -20.03
C TYR A 486 -9.79 -49.81 -20.52
N SER A 487 -10.99 -50.05 -19.99
CA SER A 487 -12.11 -49.11 -20.05
C SER A 487 -12.32 -48.47 -18.67
N GLY A 488 -12.33 -47.14 -18.62
CA GLY A 488 -12.54 -46.36 -17.40
C GLY A 488 -13.98 -45.88 -17.23
N THR A 489 -14.44 -45.80 -15.98
CA THR A 489 -15.68 -45.08 -15.61
C THR A 489 -15.45 -44.20 -14.38
N ILE A 490 -16.13 -43.06 -14.31
CA ILE A 490 -16.14 -42.17 -13.14
C ILE A 490 -17.52 -42.17 -12.50
N SER A 491 -17.58 -42.25 -11.18
CA SER A 491 -18.82 -42.14 -10.40
C SER A 491 -19.49 -40.76 -10.58
N SER A 492 -20.80 -40.68 -10.30
CA SER A 492 -21.56 -39.43 -10.45
C SER A 492 -21.10 -38.32 -9.49
N ASP A 493 -20.60 -38.69 -8.31
CA ASP A 493 -20.02 -37.79 -7.30
C ASP A 493 -18.55 -37.41 -7.58
N LYS A 494 -17.96 -37.93 -8.67
CA LYS A 494 -16.58 -37.67 -9.09
C LYS A 494 -15.52 -38.10 -8.09
N LYS A 495 -15.85 -39.00 -7.15
CA LYS A 495 -14.91 -39.50 -6.15
C LYS A 495 -14.32 -40.86 -6.46
N THR A 496 -14.78 -41.58 -7.49
CA THR A 496 -14.36 -42.96 -7.72
C THR A 496 -14.16 -43.26 -9.21
N ILE A 497 -12.92 -43.60 -9.58
CA ILE A 497 -12.57 -44.14 -10.90
C ILE A 497 -12.58 -45.66 -10.81
N THR A 498 -13.25 -46.32 -11.76
CA THR A 498 -13.17 -47.78 -11.95
C THR A 498 -12.56 -48.10 -13.31
N LEU A 499 -11.45 -48.82 -13.30
CA LEU A 499 -10.72 -49.28 -14.48
C LEU A 499 -10.98 -50.78 -14.65
N THR A 500 -11.39 -51.18 -15.86
CA THR A 500 -11.59 -52.58 -16.23
C THR A 500 -10.62 -52.92 -17.35
N PRO A 501 -9.57 -53.72 -17.11
CA PRO A 501 -8.67 -54.18 -18.17
C PRO A 501 -9.45 -54.80 -19.34
N THR A 502 -9.08 -54.50 -20.58
CA THR A 502 -9.78 -55.02 -21.77
C THR A 502 -9.48 -56.50 -22.04
N GLN A 503 -8.39 -57.00 -21.47
CA GLN A 503 -7.96 -58.40 -21.49
C GLN A 503 -7.66 -58.86 -20.07
N THR A 504 -7.85 -60.15 -19.81
CA THR A 504 -7.44 -60.81 -18.56
C THR A 504 -5.95 -60.55 -18.32
N LEU A 505 -5.60 -60.18 -17.09
CA LEU A 505 -4.23 -59.90 -16.71
C LEU A 505 -3.39 -61.18 -16.68
N ASP A 506 -2.08 -61.09 -16.93
CA ASP A 506 -1.18 -62.23 -16.79
C ASP A 506 -1.15 -62.68 -15.32
N THR A 507 -1.10 -63.99 -15.10
CA THR A 507 -0.93 -64.57 -13.75
C THR A 507 0.48 -64.30 -13.21
N ASN A 508 0.62 -64.31 -11.87
CA ASN A 508 1.89 -64.11 -11.16
C ASN A 508 2.67 -62.83 -11.59
N THR A 509 1.99 -61.79 -12.05
CA THR A 509 2.58 -60.59 -12.67
C THR A 509 2.25 -59.33 -11.86
N TYR A 510 3.22 -58.41 -11.77
CA TYR A 510 3.01 -57.10 -11.14
C TYR A 510 2.36 -56.11 -12.11
N TYR A 511 1.38 -55.36 -11.62
CA TYR A 511 0.75 -54.26 -12.31
C TYR A 511 0.84 -52.99 -11.47
N TYR A 512 1.10 -51.85 -12.12
CA TYR A 512 1.28 -50.54 -11.52
C TYR A 512 0.19 -49.60 -12.02
N ILE A 513 -0.49 -48.92 -11.09
CA ILE A 513 -1.53 -47.94 -11.35
C ILE A 513 -0.94 -46.58 -11.05
N ILE A 514 -0.89 -45.71 -12.06
CA ILE A 514 -0.18 -44.43 -11.97
C ILE A 514 -1.19 -43.32 -12.24
N ILE A 515 -1.40 -42.46 -11.24
CA ILE A 515 -2.06 -41.18 -11.45
C ILE A 515 -0.99 -40.19 -11.91
N LEU A 516 -1.22 -39.57 -13.07
CA LEU A 516 -0.26 -38.68 -13.70
C LEU A 516 -0.06 -37.41 -12.87
N LYS A 517 1.11 -36.77 -12.99
CA LYS A 517 1.39 -35.52 -12.27
C LYS A 517 0.55 -34.39 -12.86
N LYS A 518 -0.08 -33.57 -12.00
CA LYS A 518 -0.92 -32.42 -12.42
C LYS A 518 -2.05 -32.82 -13.37
N SER A 519 -2.60 -34.01 -13.22
CA SER A 519 -3.73 -34.46 -14.06
C SER A 519 -5.07 -34.18 -13.42
N ILE A 520 -5.12 -34.11 -12.09
CA ILE A 520 -6.34 -33.84 -11.32
C ILE A 520 -6.12 -32.75 -10.27
N GLU A 521 -7.21 -32.07 -9.94
CA GLU A 521 -7.33 -31.06 -8.88
C GLU A 521 -8.66 -31.22 -8.13
N ASP A 522 -8.79 -30.62 -6.96
CA ASP A 522 -10.05 -30.50 -6.21
C ASP A 522 -10.88 -29.27 -6.67
N GLU A 523 -11.92 -28.92 -5.90
CA GLU A 523 -12.74 -27.73 -6.17
C GLU A 523 -11.97 -26.41 -5.91
N ASP A 524 -10.92 -26.46 -5.09
CA ASP A 524 -10.07 -25.33 -4.69
C ASP A 524 -8.80 -25.18 -5.56
N GLU A 525 -8.66 -26.00 -6.62
CA GLU A 525 -7.55 -26.04 -7.58
C GLU A 525 -6.21 -26.58 -7.01
N ASN A 526 -6.25 -27.43 -5.98
CA ASN A 526 -5.07 -28.13 -5.45
C ASN A 526 -4.68 -29.30 -6.37
N GLU A 527 -3.62 -29.11 -7.17
CA GLU A 527 -3.12 -30.11 -8.13
C GLU A 527 -2.42 -31.30 -7.46
N ASN A 528 -2.64 -32.51 -7.98
CA ASN A 528 -1.97 -33.72 -7.49
C ASN A 528 -0.50 -33.86 -7.94
N GLU A 529 0.33 -34.45 -7.07
CA GLU A 529 1.64 -35.01 -7.47
C GLU A 529 1.47 -36.39 -8.15
N LYS A 530 2.53 -36.92 -8.78
CA LYS A 530 2.49 -38.27 -9.36
C LYS A 530 2.28 -39.31 -8.26
N ILE A 531 1.23 -40.11 -8.35
CA ILE A 531 0.92 -41.16 -7.36
C ILE A 531 1.01 -42.52 -8.04
N THR A 532 1.60 -43.51 -7.37
CA THR A 532 1.75 -44.87 -7.92
C THR A 532 1.37 -45.91 -6.87
N SER A 533 0.54 -46.88 -7.27
CA SER A 533 0.17 -48.07 -6.50
C SER A 533 0.49 -49.32 -7.32
N LYS A 534 0.75 -50.46 -6.67
CA LYS A 534 1.02 -51.74 -7.35
C LYS A 534 0.30 -52.91 -6.73
N PHE A 535 0.03 -53.95 -7.52
CA PHE A 535 -0.43 -55.25 -7.01
C PHE A 535 0.13 -56.40 -7.86
N LYS A 536 0.01 -57.64 -7.37
CA LYS A 536 0.44 -58.87 -8.04
C LYS A 536 -0.70 -59.88 -8.19
N THR A 537 -0.89 -60.40 -9.40
CA THR A 537 -1.91 -61.44 -9.69
C THR A 537 -1.52 -62.83 -9.15
N GLY A 538 -2.51 -63.68 -8.86
CA GLY A 538 -2.34 -65.03 -8.29
C GLY A 538 -2.09 -66.18 -9.29
N ASN A 539 -2.02 -67.41 -8.77
CA ASN A 539 -1.83 -68.67 -9.53
C ASN A 539 -3.20 -69.40 -9.63
N GLN A 540 -3.87 -69.31 -10.79
CA GLN A 540 -5.21 -69.88 -11.13
C GLN A 540 -6.45 -69.18 -10.55
N ASP A 541 -7.49 -69.09 -11.41
CA ASP A 541 -8.83 -68.64 -11.06
C ASP A 541 -9.61 -69.76 -10.34
N ASN A 542 -10.02 -69.48 -9.10
CA ASN A 542 -10.91 -70.34 -8.30
C ASN A 542 -12.35 -69.82 -8.30
N SER A 543 -12.65 -68.80 -9.09
CA SER A 543 -13.97 -68.19 -9.17
C SER A 543 -14.84 -68.98 -10.15
N GLY A 544 -15.99 -69.47 -9.70
CA GLY A 544 -16.94 -70.13 -10.61
C GLY A 544 -17.63 -69.11 -11.53
N LEU A 545 -18.15 -69.59 -12.66
CA LEU A 545 -18.89 -68.82 -13.66
C LEU A 545 -19.89 -67.81 -13.07
N LYS A 546 -19.74 -66.52 -13.44
CA LYS A 546 -20.63 -65.42 -13.02
C LYS A 546 -21.49 -64.92 -14.19
N PRO A 547 -22.75 -65.35 -14.29
CA PRO A 547 -23.66 -64.83 -15.30
C PRO A 547 -24.18 -63.43 -14.93
N SER A 548 -24.14 -62.53 -15.89
CA SER A 548 -24.85 -61.25 -15.90
C SER A 548 -26.06 -61.31 -16.84
N PHE A 549 -27.10 -60.53 -16.55
CA PHE A 549 -28.39 -60.62 -17.25
C PHE A 549 -28.81 -59.26 -17.82
N SER A 550 -29.36 -59.30 -19.03
CA SER A 550 -30.09 -58.18 -19.64
C SER A 550 -31.44 -58.69 -20.14
N PRO A 551 -32.59 -58.23 -19.60
CA PRO A 551 -32.72 -57.18 -18.58
C PRO A 551 -32.07 -57.54 -17.23
N ALA A 552 -31.61 -56.51 -16.51
CA ALA A 552 -31.01 -56.66 -15.18
C ALA A 552 -32.02 -57.18 -14.16
N ASN A 553 -31.53 -57.76 -13.06
CA ASN A 553 -32.38 -58.30 -12.00
C ASN A 553 -33.29 -57.21 -11.40
N GLY A 554 -34.59 -57.48 -11.36
CA GLY A 554 -35.61 -56.54 -10.90
C GLY A 554 -36.06 -55.53 -11.96
N ALA A 555 -35.60 -55.62 -13.22
CA ALA A 555 -36.00 -54.69 -14.26
C ALA A 555 -37.53 -54.69 -14.45
N THR A 556 -38.13 -53.50 -14.54
CA THR A 556 -39.56 -53.31 -14.80
C THR A 556 -39.79 -52.75 -16.20
N ASN A 557 -41.02 -52.84 -16.71
CA ASN A 557 -41.40 -52.37 -18.05
C ASN A 557 -40.62 -53.01 -19.22
N VAL A 558 -40.19 -54.26 -19.05
CA VAL A 558 -39.53 -55.01 -20.12
C VAL A 558 -40.54 -55.32 -21.22
N SER A 559 -40.16 -55.12 -22.49
CA SER A 559 -41.03 -55.44 -23.62
C SER A 559 -41.43 -56.93 -23.60
N VAL A 560 -42.70 -57.20 -23.90
CA VAL A 560 -43.27 -58.56 -24.02
C VAL A 560 -42.63 -59.42 -25.12
N SER A 561 -41.83 -58.82 -26.00
CA SER A 561 -41.08 -59.46 -27.08
C SER A 561 -39.56 -59.35 -26.94
N ASN A 562 -39.06 -58.84 -25.80
CA ASN A 562 -37.64 -58.61 -25.62
C ASN A 562 -36.85 -59.92 -25.64
N THR A 563 -35.70 -59.92 -26.31
CA THR A 563 -34.70 -60.97 -26.13
C THR A 563 -34.03 -60.81 -24.78
N ILE A 564 -33.82 -61.90 -24.07
CA ILE A 564 -33.09 -61.93 -22.81
C ILE A 564 -31.68 -62.40 -23.11
N THR A 565 -30.68 -61.66 -22.66
CA THR A 565 -29.26 -61.98 -22.83
C THR A 565 -28.67 -62.38 -21.49
N ILE A 566 -27.91 -63.48 -21.50
CA ILE A 566 -27.13 -63.99 -20.38
C ILE A 566 -25.68 -63.99 -20.83
N THR A 567 -24.83 -63.25 -20.13
CA THR A 567 -23.40 -63.12 -20.46
C THR A 567 -22.58 -63.66 -19.30
N PHE A 568 -21.76 -64.66 -19.59
CA PHE A 568 -20.79 -65.24 -18.66
C PHE A 568 -19.46 -64.48 -18.76
N ASP A 569 -18.81 -64.32 -17.62
CA ASP A 569 -17.44 -63.79 -17.50
C ASP A 569 -16.43 -64.65 -18.26
N GLU A 570 -16.72 -65.94 -18.47
CA GLU A 570 -15.87 -66.89 -19.18
C GLU A 570 -16.65 -67.78 -20.19
N ALA A 571 -15.92 -68.54 -21.01
CA ALA A 571 -16.53 -69.45 -21.98
C ALA A 571 -17.07 -70.71 -21.29
N ILE A 572 -18.31 -71.09 -21.58
CA ILE A 572 -19.00 -72.19 -20.89
C ILE A 572 -18.92 -73.53 -21.65
N LYS A 573 -18.85 -74.62 -20.91
CA LYS A 573 -19.01 -76.01 -21.35
C LYS A 573 -20.11 -76.70 -20.53
N LEU A 574 -20.68 -77.80 -21.04
CA LEU A 574 -21.57 -78.65 -20.23
C LEU A 574 -20.77 -79.35 -19.11
N ALA A 575 -21.42 -79.64 -17.99
CA ALA A 575 -20.84 -80.43 -16.91
C ALA A 575 -20.52 -81.84 -17.44
N GLY A 576 -19.22 -82.11 -17.63
CA GLY A 576 -18.72 -83.28 -18.38
C GLY A 576 -17.85 -82.92 -19.59
N GLY A 577 -17.64 -81.63 -19.88
CA GLY A 577 -16.66 -81.13 -20.85
C GLY A 577 -17.15 -80.97 -22.29
N SER A 578 -18.36 -81.44 -22.61
CA SER A 578 -18.97 -81.30 -23.94
C SER A 578 -19.32 -79.84 -24.28
N THR A 579 -19.33 -79.50 -25.56
CA THR A 579 -19.62 -78.13 -26.03
C THR A 579 -21.10 -77.75 -25.86
N VAL A 580 -21.35 -76.50 -25.47
CA VAL A 580 -22.70 -75.92 -25.48
C VAL A 580 -23.11 -75.56 -26.91
N THR A 581 -24.30 -76.00 -27.32
CA THR A 581 -24.91 -75.77 -28.65
C THR A 581 -26.28 -75.12 -28.47
N ASN A 582 -26.81 -74.48 -29.52
CA ASN A 582 -28.15 -73.89 -29.47
C ASN A 582 -29.23 -74.92 -29.03
N SER A 583 -29.04 -76.19 -29.36
CA SER A 583 -29.98 -77.27 -29.06
C SER A 583 -29.96 -77.75 -27.60
N ASN A 584 -28.89 -77.52 -26.84
CA ASN A 584 -28.77 -78.03 -25.46
C ASN A 584 -28.97 -76.96 -24.37
N ILE A 585 -29.18 -75.70 -24.74
CA ILE A 585 -29.40 -74.58 -23.81
C ILE A 585 -30.64 -74.79 -22.92
N THR A 586 -31.68 -75.45 -23.44
CA THR A 586 -32.90 -75.77 -22.68
C THR A 586 -32.68 -76.76 -21.54
N ASN A 587 -31.52 -77.43 -21.50
CA ASN A 587 -31.20 -78.36 -20.43
C ASN A 587 -30.78 -77.64 -19.14
N PHE A 588 -30.28 -76.40 -19.25
CA PHE A 588 -29.71 -75.68 -18.11
C PHE A 588 -30.19 -74.23 -17.94
N ILE A 589 -31.01 -73.72 -18.86
CA ILE A 589 -31.73 -72.45 -18.68
C ILE A 589 -33.24 -72.71 -18.59
N GLU A 590 -33.92 -71.98 -17.72
CA GLU A 590 -35.38 -71.96 -17.64
C GLU A 590 -35.91 -70.52 -17.67
N LEU A 591 -36.99 -70.29 -18.42
CA LEU A 591 -37.79 -69.07 -18.34
C LEU A 591 -39.13 -69.44 -17.68
N ARG A 592 -39.48 -68.80 -16.57
CA ARG A 592 -40.70 -69.09 -15.80
C ARG A 592 -41.53 -67.84 -15.56
N GLU A 593 -42.85 -68.00 -15.53
CA GLU A 593 -43.79 -66.93 -15.21
C GLU A 593 -44.16 -66.93 -13.72
N SER A 594 -44.35 -65.74 -13.14
CA SER A 594 -44.85 -65.44 -11.79
C SER A 594 -43.93 -65.83 -10.61
N SER A 595 -43.13 -66.89 -10.68
CA SER A 595 -42.17 -67.25 -9.63
C SER A 595 -41.04 -68.16 -10.14
N VAL A 596 -40.00 -68.36 -9.32
CA VAL A 596 -38.92 -69.33 -9.59
C VAL A 596 -39.41 -70.79 -9.73
N ASN A 597 -40.60 -71.09 -9.25
CA ASN A 597 -41.26 -72.40 -9.37
C ASN A 597 -42.49 -72.37 -10.30
N GLY A 598 -42.75 -71.24 -10.97
CA GLY A 598 -43.93 -71.04 -11.79
C GLY A 598 -43.87 -71.74 -13.17
N THR A 599 -44.89 -71.48 -13.99
CA THR A 599 -45.06 -72.15 -15.30
C THR A 599 -43.91 -71.86 -16.24
N LYS A 600 -43.29 -72.92 -16.80
CA LYS A 600 -42.22 -72.78 -17.81
C LYS A 600 -42.77 -72.15 -19.10
N LYS A 601 -41.99 -71.26 -19.69
CA LYS A 601 -42.26 -70.65 -21.00
C LYS A 601 -41.25 -71.15 -22.02
N ALA A 602 -41.77 -71.54 -23.18
CA ALA A 602 -40.94 -71.92 -24.31
C ALA A 602 -40.18 -70.72 -24.87
N TYR A 603 -38.94 -70.94 -25.29
CA TYR A 603 -38.10 -69.95 -25.94
C TYR A 603 -37.21 -70.62 -26.99
N THR A 604 -36.74 -69.85 -27.97
CA THR A 604 -35.59 -70.22 -28.80
C THR A 604 -34.33 -69.62 -28.21
N ALA A 605 -33.18 -70.28 -28.40
CA ALA A 605 -31.91 -69.80 -27.86
C ALA A 605 -30.79 -69.87 -28.89
N THR A 606 -29.88 -68.91 -28.81
CA THR A 606 -28.60 -68.93 -29.53
C THR A 606 -27.47 -68.73 -28.55
N ILE A 607 -26.34 -69.39 -28.78
CA ILE A 607 -25.07 -69.11 -28.11
C ILE A 607 -24.07 -68.55 -29.13
N ASN A 608 -23.34 -67.50 -28.74
CA ASN A 608 -22.31 -66.91 -29.61
C ASN A 608 -21.14 -67.89 -29.85
N SER A 609 -20.32 -67.60 -30.86
CA SER A 609 -19.15 -68.43 -31.21
C SER A 609 -18.14 -68.55 -30.06
N ALA A 610 -18.00 -67.51 -29.24
CA ALA A 610 -17.12 -67.48 -28.07
C ALA A 610 -17.64 -68.30 -26.87
N LYS A 611 -18.87 -68.83 -26.94
CA LYS A 611 -19.51 -69.57 -25.84
C LYS A 611 -19.63 -68.78 -24.54
N LYS A 612 -19.78 -67.46 -24.61
CA LYS A 612 -19.94 -66.56 -23.45
C LYS A 612 -21.31 -65.91 -23.36
N VAL A 613 -22.03 -65.78 -24.47
CA VAL A 613 -23.28 -65.03 -24.54
C VAL A 613 -24.39 -65.93 -25.06
N ILE A 614 -25.43 -66.10 -24.24
CA ILE A 614 -26.67 -66.77 -24.62
C ILE A 614 -27.75 -65.71 -24.79
N VAL A 615 -28.44 -65.75 -25.93
CA VAL A 615 -29.64 -64.93 -26.18
C VAL A 615 -30.83 -65.87 -26.27
N ILE A 616 -31.82 -65.69 -25.39
CA ILE A 616 -33.09 -66.41 -25.44
C ILE A 616 -34.21 -65.47 -25.90
N LYS A 617 -35.08 -65.96 -26.77
CA LYS A 617 -36.25 -65.25 -27.29
C LYS A 617 -37.51 -66.06 -26.97
N PRO A 618 -38.47 -65.55 -26.18
CA PRO A 618 -39.73 -66.23 -25.92
C PRO A 618 -40.41 -66.67 -27.23
N SER A 619 -40.87 -67.92 -27.30
CA SER A 619 -41.51 -68.47 -28.50
C SER A 619 -42.92 -67.92 -28.73
N ALA A 620 -43.53 -67.36 -27.69
CA ALA A 620 -44.78 -66.62 -27.74
C ALA A 620 -44.62 -65.31 -26.97
N THR A 621 -45.40 -64.30 -27.34
CA THR A 621 -45.45 -63.01 -26.65
C THR A 621 -45.75 -63.22 -25.17
N LEU A 622 -44.90 -62.66 -24.30
CA LEU A 622 -45.10 -62.75 -22.86
C LEU A 622 -46.33 -61.92 -22.44
N THR A 623 -47.04 -62.37 -21.41
CA THR A 623 -48.15 -61.60 -20.83
C THR A 623 -47.63 -60.32 -20.21
N ILE A 624 -48.32 -59.20 -20.47
CA ILE A 624 -48.01 -57.87 -19.94
C ILE A 624 -48.24 -57.79 -18.41
N ASN A 625 -47.47 -56.96 -17.71
CA ASN A 625 -47.56 -56.74 -16.26
C ASN A 625 -47.39 -58.02 -15.42
N LYS A 626 -46.55 -58.94 -15.90
CA LYS A 626 -46.22 -60.20 -15.20
C LYS A 626 -44.72 -60.27 -14.92
N ASP A 627 -44.38 -60.85 -13.77
CA ASP A 627 -43.00 -61.13 -13.40
C ASP A 627 -42.55 -62.42 -14.08
N TYR A 628 -41.33 -62.43 -14.60
CA TYR A 628 -40.68 -63.56 -15.25
C TYR A 628 -39.31 -63.78 -14.65
N TYR A 629 -38.96 -65.05 -14.48
CA TYR A 629 -37.71 -65.49 -13.87
C TYR A 629 -36.89 -66.23 -14.90
N VAL A 630 -35.63 -65.85 -15.05
CA VAL A 630 -34.65 -66.56 -15.87
C VAL A 630 -33.67 -67.23 -14.93
N ILE A 631 -33.57 -68.55 -15.06
CA ILE A 631 -32.83 -69.41 -14.13
C ILE A 631 -31.73 -70.12 -14.91
N VAL A 632 -30.50 -70.04 -14.42
CA VAL A 632 -29.40 -70.93 -14.81
C VAL A 632 -29.32 -72.02 -13.75
N LEU A 633 -29.54 -73.28 -14.14
CA LEU A 633 -29.56 -74.43 -13.23
C LEU A 633 -28.16 -74.74 -12.69
N SER A 634 -28.06 -75.13 -11.42
CA SER A 634 -26.76 -75.43 -10.78
C SER A 634 -26.15 -76.70 -11.36
N GLY A 635 -24.83 -76.69 -11.55
CA GLY A 635 -24.06 -77.90 -11.81
C GLY A 635 -24.15 -78.46 -13.23
N GLU A 636 -24.81 -77.75 -14.13
CA GLU A 636 -25.05 -78.18 -15.52
C GLU A 636 -24.01 -77.62 -16.51
N ILE A 637 -23.34 -76.53 -16.13
CA ILE A 637 -22.27 -75.93 -16.93
C ILE A 637 -21.03 -75.66 -16.07
N GLN A 638 -19.88 -75.56 -16.72
CA GLN A 638 -18.57 -75.33 -16.12
C GLN A 638 -17.72 -74.42 -17.02
N ASP A 639 -16.70 -73.80 -16.46
CA ASP A 639 -15.66 -73.08 -17.21
C ASP A 639 -14.65 -74.05 -17.87
N SER A 640 -13.57 -73.51 -18.45
CA SER A 640 -12.48 -74.30 -19.05
C SER A 640 -11.71 -75.14 -18.03
N GLU A 641 -11.65 -74.66 -16.79
CA GLU A 641 -10.87 -75.18 -15.66
C GLU A 641 -11.64 -76.24 -14.87
N GLY A 642 -12.94 -76.37 -15.10
CA GLY A 642 -13.81 -77.39 -14.51
C GLY A 642 -14.66 -76.92 -13.33
N ASN A 643 -14.68 -75.62 -13.01
CA ASN A 643 -15.51 -75.12 -11.92
C ASN A 643 -16.98 -75.08 -12.36
N LYS A 644 -17.83 -75.86 -11.67
CA LYS A 644 -19.26 -75.94 -11.96
C LYS A 644 -19.99 -74.68 -11.52
N ASN A 645 -20.98 -74.24 -12.30
CA ASN A 645 -21.80 -73.10 -11.93
C ASN A 645 -22.72 -73.39 -10.74
N THR A 646 -23.00 -72.37 -9.95
CA THR A 646 -24.10 -72.40 -8.96
C THR A 646 -25.42 -72.00 -9.61
N LYS A 647 -26.56 -72.35 -8.98
CA LYS A 647 -27.87 -71.87 -9.42
C LYS A 647 -27.90 -70.34 -9.37
N THR A 648 -28.19 -69.71 -10.50
CA THR A 648 -28.37 -68.24 -10.56
C THR A 648 -29.74 -67.92 -11.11
N THR A 649 -30.37 -66.88 -10.58
CA THR A 649 -31.71 -66.46 -10.98
C THR A 649 -31.77 -64.94 -11.10
N THR A 650 -32.43 -64.46 -12.16
CA THR A 650 -32.81 -63.06 -12.32
C THR A 650 -34.33 -62.97 -12.49
N THR A 651 -34.91 -61.86 -12.07
CA THR A 651 -36.33 -61.54 -12.29
C THR A 651 -36.48 -60.29 -13.15
N PHE A 652 -37.53 -60.21 -13.95
CA PHE A 652 -37.96 -58.99 -14.60
C PHE A 652 -39.48 -58.94 -14.76
N ARG A 653 -40.06 -57.75 -14.78
CA ARG A 653 -41.50 -57.55 -15.00
C ARG A 653 -41.75 -57.00 -16.38
N THR A 654 -42.57 -57.69 -17.18
CA THR A 654 -43.05 -57.14 -18.45
C THR A 654 -43.96 -55.94 -18.20
N GLY A 655 -43.92 -54.93 -19.05
CA GLY A 655 -44.85 -53.80 -18.96
C GLY A 655 -45.38 -53.36 -20.31
N SER A 656 -46.26 -52.38 -20.28
CA SER A 656 -46.73 -51.68 -21.49
C SER A 656 -45.54 -51.08 -22.24
N PRO A 657 -45.53 -51.09 -23.58
CA PRO A 657 -44.53 -50.36 -24.33
C PRO A 657 -44.55 -48.88 -23.90
N LEU A 658 -43.38 -48.25 -23.87
CA LEU A 658 -43.25 -46.84 -23.50
C LEU A 658 -43.67 -45.97 -24.67
N ALA A 659 -44.45 -44.92 -24.39
CA ALA A 659 -44.63 -43.85 -25.37
C ALA A 659 -43.29 -43.11 -25.60
N VAL A 660 -43.06 -42.65 -26.82
CA VAL A 660 -41.86 -41.88 -27.19
C VAL A 660 -41.90 -40.50 -26.52
N THR A 661 -40.76 -40.09 -25.95
CA THR A 661 -40.58 -38.77 -25.35
C THR A 661 -40.84 -37.66 -26.37
N PRO A 662 -41.68 -36.67 -26.03
CA PRO A 662 -42.00 -35.59 -26.98
C PRO A 662 -40.78 -34.70 -27.22
N THR A 663 -40.67 -34.11 -28.41
CA THR A 663 -39.62 -33.14 -28.75
C THR A 663 -40.14 -31.73 -28.54
N ILE A 664 -39.34 -30.86 -27.90
CA ILE A 664 -39.65 -29.45 -27.66
C ILE A 664 -38.80 -28.58 -28.59
N THR A 665 -39.44 -27.89 -29.54
CA THR A 665 -38.78 -26.89 -30.40
C THR A 665 -39.27 -25.49 -30.09
N THR A 666 -38.40 -24.50 -30.29
CA THR A 666 -38.67 -23.08 -30.04
C THR A 666 -38.36 -22.27 -31.28
N ASN A 667 -39.09 -21.18 -31.49
CA ASN A 667 -38.74 -20.14 -32.47
C ASN A 667 -38.62 -18.79 -31.72
N PRO A 668 -37.43 -18.15 -31.69
CA PRO A 668 -36.19 -18.54 -32.37
C PRO A 668 -35.56 -19.87 -31.88
N THR A 669 -34.78 -20.52 -32.74
CA THR A 669 -34.21 -21.87 -32.50
C THR A 669 -33.03 -21.85 -31.51
N ALA A 670 -32.27 -20.76 -31.48
CA ALA A 670 -31.13 -20.53 -30.58
C ALA A 670 -31.48 -19.45 -29.56
N VAL A 671 -32.12 -19.83 -28.45
CA VAL A 671 -32.58 -18.89 -27.43
C VAL A 671 -32.20 -19.41 -26.05
N THR A 672 -31.08 -18.92 -25.52
CA THR A 672 -30.74 -19.04 -24.10
C THR A 672 -31.30 -17.87 -23.29
N SER A 673 -31.58 -16.72 -23.92
CA SER A 673 -32.17 -15.54 -23.26
C SER A 673 -33.04 -14.69 -24.21
N VAL A 674 -34.19 -14.21 -23.74
CA VAL A 674 -35.08 -13.28 -24.48
C VAL A 674 -35.32 -12.01 -23.66
N ALA A 675 -35.32 -10.84 -24.31
CA ALA A 675 -35.69 -9.58 -23.67
C ALA A 675 -37.09 -9.65 -23.04
N ASN A 676 -37.28 -9.04 -21.86
CA ASN A 676 -38.60 -8.97 -21.21
C ASN A 676 -39.64 -8.34 -22.16
N ASN A 677 -40.81 -8.98 -22.31
CA ASN A 677 -41.85 -8.75 -23.33
C ASN A 677 -41.60 -9.37 -24.72
N GLY A 678 -40.52 -10.12 -24.93
CA GLY A 678 -40.37 -10.95 -26.12
C GLY A 678 -41.26 -12.19 -26.06
N THR A 679 -41.71 -12.66 -27.23
CA THR A 679 -42.55 -13.86 -27.36
C THR A 679 -41.71 -15.02 -27.88
N VAL A 680 -41.77 -16.19 -27.25
CA VAL A 680 -41.17 -17.43 -27.77
C VAL A 680 -42.29 -18.38 -28.19
N ARG A 681 -42.28 -18.82 -29.44
CA ARG A 681 -43.23 -19.83 -29.92
C ARG A 681 -42.70 -21.21 -29.61
N VAL A 682 -43.47 -22.02 -28.88
CA VAL A 682 -43.16 -23.40 -28.50
C VAL A 682 -43.97 -24.38 -29.34
N THR A 683 -43.30 -25.39 -29.91
CA THR A 683 -43.93 -26.49 -30.64
C THR A 683 -43.53 -27.82 -30.02
N LEU A 684 -44.53 -28.69 -29.77
CA LEU A 684 -44.35 -30.02 -29.18
C LEU A 684 -44.72 -31.09 -30.21
N THR A 685 -43.92 -32.14 -30.34
CA THR A 685 -44.20 -33.26 -31.26
C THR A 685 -43.90 -34.61 -30.61
N THR A 686 -44.59 -35.68 -30.99
CA THR A 686 -44.32 -37.04 -30.52
C THR A 686 -44.37 -38.02 -31.68
N ALA A 687 -43.46 -38.99 -31.70
CA ALA A 687 -43.48 -40.08 -32.68
C ALA A 687 -44.48 -41.21 -32.30
N THR A 688 -45.10 -41.12 -31.12
CA THR A 688 -46.13 -42.07 -30.70
C THR A 688 -47.41 -41.82 -31.48
N SER A 689 -47.66 -42.60 -32.53
CA SER A 689 -48.88 -42.48 -33.35
C SER A 689 -50.14 -42.52 -32.47
N GLY A 690 -50.99 -41.48 -32.55
CA GLY A 690 -52.20 -41.33 -31.74
C GLY A 690 -51.97 -41.11 -30.24
N GLY A 691 -50.77 -40.69 -29.81
CA GLY A 691 -50.49 -40.31 -28.42
C GLY A 691 -50.78 -38.83 -28.16
N SER A 692 -51.30 -38.53 -26.97
CA SER A 692 -51.61 -37.17 -26.52
C SER A 692 -50.41 -36.60 -25.74
N ILE A 693 -50.00 -35.35 -26.03
CA ILE A 693 -48.93 -34.68 -25.28
C ILE A 693 -49.54 -33.80 -24.20
N TYR A 694 -49.07 -33.93 -22.97
CA TYR A 694 -49.43 -33.09 -21.83
C TYR A 694 -48.21 -32.31 -21.34
N TYR A 695 -48.38 -31.04 -20.98
CA TYR A 695 -47.26 -30.18 -20.62
C TYR A 695 -47.55 -29.25 -19.43
N THR A 696 -46.47 -28.72 -18.84
CA THR A 696 -46.47 -27.71 -17.78
C THR A 696 -45.42 -26.64 -18.09
N LEU A 697 -45.61 -25.42 -17.55
CA LEU A 697 -44.71 -24.27 -17.77
C LEU A 697 -43.99 -23.82 -16.49
N ASN A 698 -44.44 -24.31 -15.33
CA ASN A 698 -43.90 -23.97 -14.00
C ASN A 698 -42.82 -24.95 -13.51
N GLY A 699 -42.29 -25.81 -14.39
CA GLY A 699 -41.27 -26.79 -14.03
C GLY A 699 -41.76 -28.03 -13.27
N THR A 700 -43.05 -28.15 -12.96
CA THR A 700 -43.61 -29.37 -12.36
C THR A 700 -43.67 -30.53 -13.36
N THR A 701 -43.62 -31.77 -12.90
CA THR A 701 -43.71 -32.94 -13.77
C THR A 701 -45.13 -33.07 -14.37
N PRO A 702 -45.28 -33.05 -15.71
CA PRO A 702 -46.60 -33.14 -16.34
C PRO A 702 -47.23 -34.53 -16.17
N THR A 703 -48.55 -34.55 -16.01
CA THR A 703 -49.37 -35.77 -15.87
C THR A 703 -50.55 -35.73 -16.85
N ALA A 704 -51.36 -36.79 -16.92
CA ALA A 704 -52.58 -36.80 -17.73
C ALA A 704 -53.64 -35.76 -17.31
N ALA A 705 -53.47 -35.13 -16.14
CA ALA A 705 -54.29 -34.01 -15.68
C ALA A 705 -53.69 -32.62 -16.01
N SER A 706 -52.48 -32.57 -16.58
CA SER A 706 -51.83 -31.32 -17.02
C SER A 706 -52.45 -30.81 -18.33
N THR A 707 -51.94 -29.69 -18.85
CA THR A 707 -52.50 -29.06 -20.05
C THR A 707 -52.26 -29.94 -21.28
N LEU A 708 -53.34 -30.31 -21.98
CA LEU A 708 -53.28 -31.04 -23.25
C LEU A 708 -52.76 -30.13 -24.36
N TYR A 709 -51.77 -30.59 -25.12
CA TYR A 709 -51.25 -29.89 -26.28
C TYR A 709 -52.20 -29.99 -27.47
N SER A 710 -52.71 -28.85 -27.94
CA SER A 710 -53.65 -28.74 -29.07
C SER A 710 -53.07 -28.02 -30.30
N GLY A 711 -51.84 -27.50 -30.21
CA GLY A 711 -51.15 -26.78 -31.28
C GLY A 711 -50.03 -25.87 -30.74
N PRO A 712 -49.17 -25.29 -31.60
CA PRO A 712 -48.12 -24.37 -31.17
C PRO A 712 -48.68 -23.22 -30.34
N PHE A 713 -47.96 -22.83 -29.29
CA PHE A 713 -48.39 -21.75 -28.40
C PHE A 713 -47.22 -20.79 -28.11
N ASP A 714 -47.59 -19.56 -27.81
CA ASP A 714 -46.66 -18.48 -27.54
C ASP A 714 -46.52 -18.32 -26.02
N ILE A 715 -45.28 -18.26 -25.52
CA ILE A 715 -44.99 -17.88 -24.14
C ILE A 715 -44.43 -16.45 -24.12
N SER A 716 -44.95 -15.65 -23.19
CA SER A 716 -44.44 -14.31 -22.88
C SER A 716 -44.45 -14.13 -21.37
N ASN A 717 -43.44 -13.43 -20.83
CA ASN A 717 -43.41 -13.10 -19.41
C ASN A 717 -44.04 -11.73 -19.19
N ASN A 718 -45.31 -11.68 -18.79
CA ASN A 718 -46.02 -10.41 -18.60
C ASN A 718 -46.19 -9.99 -17.14
N GLN A 719 -45.56 -10.66 -16.16
CA GLN A 719 -45.56 -10.24 -14.76
C GLN A 719 -44.27 -10.72 -14.04
N VAL A 720 -43.45 -9.77 -13.59
CA VAL A 720 -42.24 -9.91 -12.74
C VAL A 720 -40.97 -10.47 -13.43
N GLY A 721 -39.90 -9.65 -13.45
CA GLY A 721 -38.63 -9.91 -14.14
C GLY A 721 -37.75 -11.00 -13.49
N GLY A 722 -37.02 -11.74 -14.33
CA GLY A 722 -36.04 -12.76 -13.92
C GLY A 722 -36.52 -14.22 -13.95
N GLN A 723 -37.70 -14.50 -14.49
CA GLN A 723 -38.22 -15.87 -14.51
C GLN A 723 -37.62 -16.73 -15.63
N THR A 724 -37.20 -17.94 -15.24
CA THR A 724 -36.97 -19.05 -16.16
C THR A 724 -38.28 -19.84 -16.29
N ILE A 725 -38.92 -19.78 -17.46
CA ILE A 725 -40.07 -20.65 -17.76
C ILE A 725 -39.52 -22.00 -18.20
N THR A 726 -39.87 -23.06 -17.48
CA THR A 726 -39.44 -24.42 -17.82
C THR A 726 -40.61 -25.17 -18.43
N VAL A 727 -40.55 -25.38 -19.75
CA VAL A 727 -41.50 -26.23 -20.47
C VAL A 727 -41.13 -27.67 -20.18
N ARG A 728 -42.05 -28.43 -19.58
CA ARG A 728 -41.94 -29.89 -19.43
C ARG A 728 -43.09 -30.56 -20.16
N ALA A 729 -42.82 -31.63 -20.91
CA ALA A 729 -43.83 -32.33 -21.70
C ALA A 729 -43.71 -33.86 -21.60
N VAL A 730 -44.84 -34.56 -21.60
CA VAL A 730 -44.95 -36.02 -21.58
C VAL A 730 -45.97 -36.50 -22.60
N THR A 731 -45.68 -37.61 -23.29
CA THR A 731 -46.65 -38.30 -24.15
C THR A 731 -47.40 -39.35 -23.33
N VAL A 732 -48.73 -39.33 -23.41
CA VAL A 732 -49.64 -40.28 -22.77
C VAL A 732 -50.51 -40.91 -23.85
N LYS A 733 -50.64 -42.24 -23.82
CA LYS A 733 -51.55 -42.99 -24.68
C LYS A 733 -52.09 -44.19 -23.91
N SER A 734 -53.39 -44.40 -23.97
CA SER A 734 -54.02 -45.56 -23.32
C SER A 734 -53.37 -46.87 -23.79
N GLY A 735 -52.99 -47.72 -22.83
CA GLY A 735 -52.28 -48.99 -23.07
C GLY A 735 -50.75 -48.89 -23.18
N LEU A 736 -50.16 -47.67 -23.21
CA LEU A 736 -48.72 -47.43 -23.09
C LEU A 736 -48.37 -46.88 -21.71
N THR A 737 -47.14 -47.15 -21.25
CA THR A 737 -46.57 -46.40 -20.12
C THR A 737 -46.19 -45.00 -20.62
N ASN A 738 -46.45 -43.97 -19.83
CA ASN A 738 -46.13 -42.58 -20.17
C ASN A 738 -44.65 -42.44 -20.57
N SER A 739 -44.36 -41.55 -21.52
CA SER A 739 -42.97 -41.32 -21.94
C SER A 739 -42.11 -40.75 -20.81
N ALA A 740 -40.77 -40.74 -20.98
CA ALA A 740 -39.94 -39.85 -20.16
C ALA A 740 -40.31 -38.38 -20.44
N VAL A 741 -40.04 -37.51 -19.47
CA VAL A 741 -40.38 -36.08 -19.53
C VAL A 741 -39.31 -35.34 -20.33
N ALA A 742 -39.71 -34.68 -21.42
CA ALA A 742 -38.86 -33.71 -22.09
C ALA A 742 -38.86 -32.41 -21.30
N SER A 743 -37.72 -31.72 -21.22
CA SER A 743 -37.61 -30.45 -20.52
C SER A 743 -36.76 -29.45 -21.29
N LYS A 744 -37.22 -28.19 -21.37
CA LYS A 744 -36.45 -27.07 -21.93
C LYS A 744 -36.72 -25.81 -21.10
N ALA A 745 -35.64 -25.18 -20.64
CA ALA A 745 -35.68 -23.92 -19.90
C ALA A 745 -35.55 -22.73 -20.85
N ILE A 746 -36.37 -21.69 -20.64
CA ILE A 746 -36.36 -20.45 -21.41
C ILE A 746 -36.22 -19.29 -20.41
N VAL A 747 -35.10 -18.58 -20.48
CA VAL A 747 -34.76 -17.49 -19.56
C VAL A 747 -35.20 -16.16 -20.15
N PHE A 748 -36.01 -15.39 -19.41
CA PHE A 748 -36.36 -14.02 -19.77
C PHE A 748 -35.47 -13.04 -19.01
N ILE A 749 -34.61 -12.31 -19.71
CA ILE A 749 -33.75 -11.28 -19.12
C ILE A 749 -34.56 -10.00 -18.90
N SER A 750 -34.56 -9.48 -17.67
CA SER A 750 -35.27 -8.26 -17.32
C SER A 750 -34.72 -7.08 -18.13
N SER A 751 -35.59 -6.35 -18.82
CA SER A 751 -35.24 -5.03 -19.34
C SER A 751 -34.90 -4.15 -18.14
N GLN A 752 -33.64 -3.71 -18.03
CA GLN A 752 -33.20 -2.81 -16.96
C GLN A 752 -33.90 -1.47 -17.13
N ILE A 753 -34.54 -0.98 -16.07
CA ILE A 753 -35.19 0.34 -16.06
C ILE A 753 -34.13 1.42 -16.32
N ALA A 754 -34.47 2.43 -17.11
CA ALA A 754 -33.57 3.54 -17.38
C ALA A 754 -33.07 4.19 -16.09
N THR A 755 -31.75 4.38 -15.99
CA THR A 755 -31.08 5.10 -14.89
C THR A 755 -31.69 6.50 -14.74
N PRO A 756 -32.10 6.92 -13.53
CA PRO A 756 -32.65 8.25 -13.34
C PRO A 756 -31.59 9.31 -13.62
N THR A 757 -32.01 10.49 -14.09
CA THR A 757 -31.12 11.64 -14.26
C THR A 757 -31.12 12.49 -13.00
N ILE A 758 -29.95 12.99 -12.61
CA ILE A 758 -29.78 13.93 -11.51
C ILE A 758 -29.42 15.31 -12.10
N ALA A 759 -30.39 16.22 -12.10
CA ALA A 759 -30.18 17.61 -12.48
C ALA A 759 -30.02 18.47 -11.23
N THR A 760 -29.13 19.45 -11.30
CA THR A 760 -28.88 20.43 -10.24
C THR A 760 -29.13 21.82 -10.79
N ASN A 761 -29.63 22.74 -9.96
CA ASN A 761 -29.65 24.17 -10.25
C ASN A 761 -28.87 24.90 -9.14
N PRO A 762 -27.73 25.57 -9.46
CA PRO A 762 -27.16 25.75 -10.80
C PRO A 762 -26.65 24.46 -11.47
N THR A 763 -26.59 24.47 -12.80
CA THR A 763 -26.30 23.27 -13.64
C THR A 763 -24.81 22.86 -13.60
N ALA A 764 -23.92 23.83 -13.35
CA ALA A 764 -22.48 23.64 -13.16
C ALA A 764 -22.13 23.89 -11.69
N VAL A 765 -22.20 22.84 -10.87
CA VAL A 765 -21.85 22.90 -9.44
C VAL A 765 -20.60 22.06 -9.23
N THR A 766 -19.44 22.68 -9.33
CA THR A 766 -18.19 22.13 -8.78
C THR A 766 -17.97 22.56 -7.33
N SER A 767 -18.63 23.64 -6.90
CA SER A 767 -18.56 24.14 -5.53
C SER A 767 -19.69 25.13 -5.21
N VAL A 768 -20.28 25.03 -4.01
CA VAL A 768 -21.29 25.98 -3.50
C VAL A 768 -20.79 26.58 -2.18
N ALA A 769 -20.98 27.89 -1.98
CA ALA A 769 -20.65 28.54 -0.71
C ALA A 769 -21.47 27.94 0.45
N ASN A 770 -20.95 27.96 1.69
CA ASN A 770 -21.53 27.25 2.84
C ASN A 770 -23.01 27.58 3.20
N ASN A 771 -23.57 28.66 2.64
CA ASN A 771 -24.99 29.05 2.80
C ASN A 771 -25.81 28.96 1.50
N GLY A 772 -25.23 28.43 0.42
CA GLY A 772 -25.93 28.25 -0.84
C GLY A 772 -26.82 27.00 -0.81
N THR A 773 -28.01 27.10 -1.38
CA THR A 773 -28.91 25.96 -1.58
C THR A 773 -28.71 25.40 -2.98
N VAL A 774 -28.54 24.09 -3.11
CA VAL A 774 -28.58 23.41 -4.41
C VAL A 774 -29.93 22.76 -4.58
N ARG A 775 -30.68 23.18 -5.59
CA ARG A 775 -31.92 22.51 -5.95
C ARG A 775 -31.62 21.28 -6.78
N VAL A 776 -32.08 20.12 -6.32
CA VAL A 776 -31.94 18.83 -6.99
C VAL A 776 -33.27 18.41 -7.60
N THR A 777 -33.23 18.05 -8.88
CA THR A 777 -34.36 17.51 -9.62
C THR A 777 -33.97 16.12 -10.13
N LEU A 778 -34.75 15.11 -9.76
CA LEU A 778 -34.61 13.74 -10.24
C LEU A 778 -35.67 13.46 -11.31
N ALA A 779 -35.29 12.75 -12.37
CA ALA A 779 -36.24 12.33 -13.41
C ALA A 779 -35.92 10.91 -13.90
N THR A 780 -36.93 10.20 -14.38
CA THR A 780 -36.77 8.90 -15.03
C THR A 780 -37.56 8.88 -16.34
N ALA A 781 -36.99 8.30 -17.39
CA ALA A 781 -37.67 8.12 -18.68
C ALA A 781 -38.71 6.98 -18.62
N THR A 782 -38.76 6.23 -17.52
CA THR A 782 -39.65 5.07 -17.38
C THR A 782 -41.00 5.51 -16.81
N SER A 783 -42.02 5.60 -17.67
CA SER A 783 -43.38 6.00 -17.27
C SER A 783 -43.94 5.11 -16.16
N GLY A 784 -44.50 5.73 -15.11
CA GLY A 784 -45.09 5.06 -13.96
C GLY A 784 -44.09 4.34 -13.03
N ALA A 785 -42.81 4.70 -13.06
CA ALA A 785 -41.80 4.22 -12.13
C ALA A 785 -41.52 5.24 -11.01
N SER A 786 -41.14 4.77 -9.83
CA SER A 786 -40.80 5.58 -8.66
C SER A 786 -39.29 5.77 -8.56
N VAL A 787 -38.81 6.97 -8.19
CA VAL A 787 -37.38 7.22 -7.97
C VAL A 787 -37.11 7.31 -6.47
N TYR A 788 -36.11 6.58 -5.99
CA TYR A 788 -35.66 6.57 -4.60
C TYR A 788 -34.24 7.08 -4.50
N TYR A 789 -33.89 7.83 -3.45
CA TYR A 789 -32.59 8.45 -3.33
C TYR A 789 -32.03 8.48 -1.90
N THR A 790 -30.72 8.68 -1.81
CA THR A 790 -29.94 8.86 -0.59
C THR A 790 -29.00 10.06 -0.76
N LEU A 791 -28.64 10.70 0.35
CA LEU A 791 -27.78 11.89 0.37
C LEU A 791 -26.43 11.66 1.07
N ASN A 792 -26.28 10.53 1.77
CA ASN A 792 -25.09 10.15 2.53
C ASN A 792 -24.17 9.19 1.75
N GLY A 793 -24.35 9.06 0.43
CA GLY A 793 -23.54 8.17 -0.41
C GLY A 793 -23.84 6.68 -0.30
N THR A 794 -24.77 6.24 0.55
CA THR A 794 -25.22 4.83 0.58
C THR A 794 -26.02 4.47 -0.68
N THR A 795 -26.01 3.19 -1.07
CA THR A 795 -26.78 2.73 -2.24
C THR A 795 -28.28 2.80 -1.96
N PRO A 796 -29.07 3.58 -2.73
CA PRO A 796 -30.50 3.71 -2.49
C PRO A 796 -31.25 2.41 -2.82
N THR A 797 -32.27 2.11 -2.02
CA THR A 797 -33.18 0.95 -2.20
C THR A 797 -34.63 1.42 -2.19
N ALA A 798 -35.59 0.51 -2.36
CA ALA A 798 -37.02 0.83 -2.24
C ALA A 798 -37.44 1.27 -0.82
N ALA A 799 -36.57 1.08 0.19
CA ALA A 799 -36.76 1.59 1.55
C ALA A 799 -36.14 2.98 1.77
N SER A 800 -35.39 3.50 0.79
CA SER A 800 -34.82 4.85 0.85
C SER A 800 -35.89 5.93 0.60
N THR A 801 -35.49 7.20 0.61
CA THR A 801 -36.42 8.31 0.45
C THR A 801 -37.05 8.33 -0.95
N LEU A 802 -38.38 8.29 -1.01
CA LEU A 802 -39.14 8.41 -2.25
C LEU A 802 -39.09 9.86 -2.77
N TYR A 803 -38.74 10.03 -4.04
CA TYR A 803 -38.77 11.32 -4.71
C TYR A 803 -40.21 11.74 -5.03
N SER A 804 -40.67 12.82 -4.38
CA SER A 804 -42.02 13.39 -4.55
C SER A 804 -42.03 14.73 -5.27
N GLY A 805 -40.86 15.30 -5.57
CA GLY A 805 -40.69 16.58 -6.26
C GLY A 805 -39.28 17.16 -6.03
N PRO A 806 -38.89 18.23 -6.75
CA PRO A 806 -37.59 18.87 -6.56
C PRO A 806 -37.39 19.31 -5.10
N PHE A 807 -36.16 19.16 -4.59
CA PHE A 807 -35.83 19.49 -3.21
C PHE A 807 -34.51 20.27 -3.12
N ASP A 808 -34.37 21.06 -2.07
CA ASP A 808 -33.21 21.90 -1.83
C ASP A 808 -32.28 21.24 -0.81
N ILE A 809 -30.98 21.18 -1.13
CA ILE A 809 -29.93 20.69 -0.25
C ILE A 809 -29.11 21.88 0.26
N SER A 810 -28.92 21.96 1.58
CA SER A 810 -27.99 22.88 2.25
C SER A 810 -26.99 22.11 3.11
N ASN A 811 -25.86 22.76 3.41
CA ASN A 811 -24.75 22.17 4.19
C ASN A 811 -25.18 21.73 5.62
N ASP A 812 -26.19 22.38 6.20
CA ASP A 812 -26.62 22.17 7.59
C ASP A 812 -27.39 20.87 7.83
N GLN A 813 -27.81 20.16 6.79
CA GLN A 813 -28.74 19.04 6.92
C GLN A 813 -28.07 17.67 7.19
N ILE A 814 -26.75 17.51 6.94
CA ILE A 814 -26.07 16.18 7.00
C ILE A 814 -24.65 16.21 7.60
N GLY A 815 -24.09 17.37 7.93
CA GLY A 815 -22.84 17.46 8.71
C GLY A 815 -21.53 17.15 7.95
N GLY A 816 -21.48 17.35 6.62
CA GLY A 816 -20.27 17.10 5.81
C GLY A 816 -20.09 18.06 4.63
N GLN A 817 -18.84 18.36 4.26
CA GLN A 817 -18.47 19.28 3.16
C GLN A 817 -18.79 18.74 1.75
N THR A 818 -19.20 17.49 1.61
CA THR A 818 -19.58 16.88 0.33
C THR A 818 -20.82 16.02 0.54
N ILE A 819 -21.86 16.29 -0.25
CA ILE A 819 -23.11 15.54 -0.25
C ILE A 819 -23.16 14.73 -1.55
N THR A 820 -23.28 13.41 -1.43
CA THR A 820 -23.39 12.50 -2.58
C THR A 820 -24.85 12.11 -2.76
N VAL A 821 -25.49 12.67 -3.78
CA VAL A 821 -26.85 12.28 -4.18
C VAL A 821 -26.75 11.01 -5.01
N LYS A 822 -27.29 9.90 -4.50
CA LYS A 822 -27.47 8.67 -5.26
C LYS A 822 -28.96 8.42 -5.49
N ALA A 823 -29.35 8.04 -6.70
CA ALA A 823 -30.75 7.78 -7.05
C ALA A 823 -30.91 6.48 -7.85
N VAL A 824 -31.99 5.76 -7.58
CA VAL A 824 -32.38 4.54 -8.29
C VAL A 824 -33.86 4.61 -8.69
N THR A 825 -34.19 4.15 -9.89
CA THR A 825 -35.59 3.99 -10.31
C THR A 825 -36.05 2.57 -9.97
N VAL A 826 -37.19 2.48 -9.30
CA VAL A 826 -37.85 1.23 -8.90
C VAL A 826 -39.26 1.22 -9.49
N LYS A 827 -39.67 0.10 -10.07
CA LYS A 827 -41.06 -0.14 -10.47
C LYS A 827 -41.42 -1.57 -10.08
N ALA A 828 -42.54 -1.75 -9.40
CA ALA A 828 -42.98 -3.07 -8.96
C ALA A 828 -42.97 -4.06 -10.14
N GLY A 829 -42.32 -5.22 -9.95
CA GLY A 829 -42.19 -6.25 -10.97
C GLY A 829 -41.01 -6.09 -11.95
N LEU A 830 -40.18 -5.06 -11.83
CA LEU A 830 -39.01 -4.83 -12.67
C LEU A 830 -37.71 -4.72 -11.84
N THR A 831 -36.58 -5.11 -12.42
CA THR A 831 -35.25 -4.93 -11.80
C THR A 831 -34.94 -3.44 -11.70
N ASN A 832 -34.49 -2.99 -10.54
CA ASN A 832 -34.08 -1.61 -10.28
C ASN A 832 -33.08 -1.11 -11.34
N SER A 833 -33.14 0.19 -11.67
CA SER A 833 -32.17 0.79 -12.57
C SER A 833 -30.74 0.70 -12.01
N ALA A 834 -29.73 0.99 -12.83
CA ALA A 834 -28.42 1.35 -12.28
C ALA A 834 -28.56 2.60 -11.37
N VAL A 835 -27.62 2.77 -10.45
CA VAL A 835 -27.61 3.91 -9.52
C VAL A 835 -26.99 5.10 -10.21
N ALA A 836 -27.76 6.18 -10.36
CA ALA A 836 -27.23 7.48 -10.71
C ALA A 836 -26.53 8.08 -9.49
N SER A 837 -25.39 8.74 -9.69
CA SER A 837 -24.64 9.36 -8.61
C SER A 837 -24.16 10.74 -9.04
N LYS A 838 -24.28 11.73 -8.15
CA LYS A 838 -23.73 13.07 -8.34
C LYS A 838 -23.26 13.65 -7.00
N GLU A 839 -22.05 14.19 -7.00
CA GLU A 839 -21.47 14.85 -5.83
C GLU A 839 -21.70 16.35 -5.86
N ILE A 840 -22.00 16.92 -4.69
CA ILE A 840 -22.16 18.34 -4.45
C ILE A 840 -21.16 18.71 -3.35
N VAL A 841 -20.19 19.56 -3.68
CA VAL A 841 -19.17 20.02 -2.73
C VAL A 841 -19.57 21.40 -2.19
N PHE A 842 -19.66 21.51 -0.86
CA PHE A 842 -19.82 22.77 -0.14
C PHE A 842 -18.43 23.24 0.31
N ILE A 843 -18.02 24.42 -0.11
CA ILE A 843 -16.77 25.02 0.35
C ILE A 843 -17.05 25.73 1.67
N SER A 844 -16.46 25.22 2.76
CA SER A 844 -16.44 25.96 4.02
C SER A 844 -15.55 27.20 3.88
N ASN A 845 -16.08 28.37 4.24
CA ASN A 845 -15.23 29.53 4.49
C ASN A 845 -14.58 29.31 5.86
N GLN A 846 -13.25 29.39 5.94
CA GLN A 846 -12.54 29.37 7.21
C GLN A 846 -12.76 30.69 7.95
N THR A 847 -13.00 30.62 9.26
CA THR A 847 -13.10 31.82 10.11
C THR A 847 -11.76 32.55 10.09
N GLY A 848 -11.76 33.86 9.86
CA GLY A 848 -10.54 34.67 9.81
C GLY A 848 -9.77 34.60 11.12
N THR A 849 -8.46 34.37 11.02
CA THR A 849 -7.52 34.35 12.15
C THR A 849 -7.69 35.60 13.02
N PRO A 850 -7.84 35.45 14.35
CA PRO A 850 -7.93 36.60 15.25
C PRO A 850 -6.74 37.53 15.10
N THR A 851 -6.99 38.83 15.20
CA THR A 851 -5.94 39.83 15.38
C THR A 851 -5.68 40.01 16.87
N ILE A 852 -4.40 39.94 17.27
CA ILE A 852 -3.97 40.27 18.63
C ILE A 852 -3.32 41.64 18.60
N SER A 853 -3.94 42.62 19.24
CA SER A 853 -3.41 43.97 19.41
C SER A 853 -3.07 44.25 20.86
N THR A 854 -2.00 44.99 21.09
CA THR A 854 -1.49 45.35 22.42
C THR A 854 -1.60 46.85 22.63
N ASN A 855 -1.79 47.29 23.87
CA ASN A 855 -1.56 48.66 24.30
C ASN A 855 -0.55 48.65 25.46
N PRO A 856 0.67 49.21 25.30
CA PRO A 856 1.14 49.99 24.14
C PRO A 856 1.22 49.18 22.84
N SER A 857 1.10 49.85 21.70
CA SER A 857 1.05 49.21 20.38
C SER A 857 2.39 48.59 19.98
N SER A 858 2.36 47.39 19.40
CA SER A 858 3.53 46.70 18.80
C SER A 858 4.62 46.26 19.79
N VAL A 859 4.26 45.96 21.03
CA VAL A 859 5.26 45.64 22.05
C VAL A 859 5.57 44.15 22.07
N THR A 860 6.84 43.80 21.90
CA THR A 860 7.39 42.45 22.09
C THR A 860 8.14 42.31 23.42
N ALA A 861 8.57 43.44 23.99
CA ALA A 861 9.20 43.52 25.31
C ALA A 861 8.77 44.78 26.07
N VAL A 862 8.34 44.63 27.33
CA VAL A 862 8.00 45.73 28.25
C VAL A 862 8.85 45.66 29.53
N PRO A 863 9.08 46.77 30.25
CA PRO A 863 9.73 46.72 31.55
C PRO A 863 8.99 45.81 32.55
N SER A 864 9.72 45.06 33.38
CA SER A 864 9.14 44.31 34.50
C SER A 864 8.25 45.22 35.37
N ASN A 865 7.09 44.72 35.81
CA ASN A 865 6.00 45.45 36.49
C ASN A 865 5.15 46.40 35.61
N SER A 866 5.26 46.31 34.29
CA SER A 866 4.30 46.98 33.38
C SER A 866 3.03 46.15 33.20
N THR A 867 1.92 46.79 32.86
CA THR A 867 0.70 46.11 32.40
C THR A 867 0.57 46.26 30.89
N VAL A 868 0.21 45.19 30.19
CA VAL A 868 -0.09 45.25 28.75
C VAL A 868 -1.56 44.89 28.55
N THR A 869 -2.33 45.82 27.98
CA THR A 869 -3.72 45.55 27.60
C THR A 869 -3.75 44.82 26.26
N ILE A 870 -4.50 43.73 26.19
CA ILE A 870 -4.73 42.90 25.01
C ILE A 870 -6.15 43.14 24.50
N THR A 871 -6.24 43.45 23.22
CA THR A 871 -7.51 43.57 22.49
C THR A 871 -7.48 42.57 21.34
N LEU A 872 -8.47 41.67 21.32
CA LEU A 872 -8.65 40.67 20.28
C LEU A 872 -9.72 41.13 19.29
N GLY A 873 -9.52 40.86 17.99
CA GLY A 873 -10.48 41.14 16.94
C GLY A 873 -10.60 40.00 15.95
N SER A 874 -11.70 39.94 15.20
CA SER A 874 -11.84 39.05 14.05
C SER A 874 -12.41 39.83 12.89
N SER A 875 -11.89 39.57 11.69
CA SER A 875 -12.47 40.06 10.43
C SER A 875 -13.76 39.33 10.06
N THR A 876 -14.07 38.21 10.74
CA THR A 876 -15.30 37.45 10.51
C THR A 876 -16.41 37.97 11.42
N SER A 877 -17.32 38.75 10.85
CA SER A 877 -18.48 39.30 11.57
C SER A 877 -19.28 38.19 12.28
N GLY A 878 -19.52 38.34 13.57
CA GLY A 878 -20.27 37.39 14.41
C GLY A 878 -19.51 36.11 14.80
N ALA A 879 -18.17 36.06 14.63
CA ALA A 879 -17.36 34.98 15.19
C ALA A 879 -17.06 35.24 16.67
N GLU A 880 -17.12 34.18 17.48
CA GLU A 880 -16.71 34.21 18.89
C GLU A 880 -15.22 33.93 19.00
N ILE A 881 -14.49 34.66 19.85
CA ILE A 881 -13.05 34.47 20.03
C ILE A 881 -12.80 33.81 21.39
N TYR A 882 -11.93 32.80 21.42
CA TYR A 882 -11.49 32.08 22.61
C TYR A 882 -9.98 32.19 22.74
N TYR A 883 -9.45 32.35 23.94
CA TYR A 883 -8.02 32.61 24.15
C TYR A 883 -7.44 31.96 25.40
N THR A 884 -6.11 31.90 25.44
CA THR A 884 -5.28 31.41 26.54
C THR A 884 -4.09 32.36 26.71
N THR A 885 -3.54 32.46 27.92
CA THR A 885 -2.38 33.32 28.25
C THR A 885 -1.14 32.53 28.68
N ASN A 886 -1.28 31.23 28.90
CA ASN A 886 -0.21 30.31 29.29
C ASN A 886 0.42 29.55 28.11
N GLY A 887 0.13 29.97 26.87
CA GLY A 887 0.66 29.34 25.66
C GLY A 887 -0.02 28.04 25.21
N SER A 888 -1.02 27.52 25.93
CA SER A 888 -1.80 26.35 25.46
C SER A 888 -2.68 26.71 24.26
N THR A 889 -3.04 25.73 23.44
CA THR A 889 -3.89 25.98 22.25
C THR A 889 -5.35 26.23 22.69
N PRO A 890 -5.95 27.38 22.35
CA PRO A 890 -7.32 27.67 22.74
C PRO A 890 -8.33 26.82 21.97
N THR A 891 -9.39 26.39 22.65
CA THR A 891 -10.54 25.64 22.13
C THR A 891 -11.84 26.36 22.48
N ALA A 892 -12.99 25.81 22.09
CA ALA A 892 -14.31 26.35 22.46
C ALA A 892 -14.60 26.31 23.98
N THR A 893 -13.78 25.58 24.77
CA THR A 893 -13.90 25.53 26.23
C THR A 893 -12.89 26.45 26.93
N SER A 894 -12.00 27.12 26.19
CA SER A 894 -11.09 28.13 26.74
C SER A 894 -11.84 29.42 27.11
N THR A 895 -11.12 30.39 27.67
CA THR A 895 -11.72 31.66 28.06
C THR A 895 -12.28 32.39 26.84
N LYS A 896 -13.57 32.68 26.86
CA LYS A 896 -14.25 33.46 25.81
C LYS A 896 -13.88 34.93 25.94
N TYR A 897 -13.56 35.57 24.83
CA TYR A 897 -13.27 37.00 24.77
C TYR A 897 -14.57 37.81 24.85
N ASP A 898 -14.73 38.56 25.93
CA ASP A 898 -15.87 39.43 26.23
C ASP A 898 -15.48 40.91 26.38
N GLY A 899 -14.18 41.23 26.34
CA GLY A 899 -13.63 42.57 26.40
C GLY A 899 -12.11 42.57 26.50
N ALA A 900 -11.49 43.75 26.36
CA ALA A 900 -10.05 43.88 26.52
C ALA A 900 -9.59 43.43 27.92
N PHE A 901 -8.49 42.70 28.00
CA PHE A 901 -7.94 42.17 29.26
C PHE A 901 -6.48 42.56 29.43
N THR A 902 -5.95 42.52 30.64
CA THR A 902 -4.54 42.85 30.92
C THR A 902 -3.74 41.60 31.21
N VAL A 903 -2.49 41.59 30.74
CA VAL A 903 -1.47 40.64 31.19
C VAL A 903 -0.41 41.40 31.99
N ASP A 904 -0.04 40.85 33.14
CA ASP A 904 1.06 41.31 33.99
C ASP A 904 1.80 40.11 34.60
N THR A 905 3.00 40.37 35.12
CA THR A 905 3.77 39.38 35.89
C THR A 905 3.90 39.91 37.31
N SER A 906 3.11 39.37 38.25
CA SER A 906 3.20 39.77 39.66
C SER A 906 4.40 39.18 40.43
N ASN A 907 5.25 38.31 39.84
CA ASN A 907 6.68 37.99 40.18
C ASN A 907 7.22 36.74 39.42
N PRO A 908 8.54 36.44 39.29
CA PRO A 908 9.71 37.27 38.97
C PRO A 908 10.29 37.02 37.55
N ASP A 909 10.95 38.04 37.00
CA ASP A 909 12.04 38.09 36.02
C ASP A 909 12.12 37.10 34.83
N GLY A 910 11.84 37.62 33.63
CA GLY A 910 12.22 37.00 32.34
C GLY A 910 11.15 36.16 31.65
N GLU A 911 9.96 36.03 32.24
CA GLU A 911 8.88 35.24 31.64
C GLU A 911 8.23 35.92 30.42
N THR A 912 7.96 35.11 29.40
CA THR A 912 7.16 35.50 28.23
C THR A 912 5.72 35.05 28.43
N VAL A 913 4.78 35.99 28.56
CA VAL A 913 3.35 35.67 28.51
C VAL A 913 2.96 35.44 27.06
N THR A 914 2.41 34.25 26.76
CA THR A 914 2.02 33.88 25.39
C THR A 914 0.50 33.86 25.27
N VAL A 915 -0.03 34.88 24.59
CA VAL A 915 -1.44 34.95 24.25
C VAL A 915 -1.70 34.19 22.95
N LYS A 916 -2.51 33.13 23.02
CA LYS A 916 -3.04 32.45 21.83
C LYS A 916 -4.55 32.68 21.73
N ALA A 917 -5.06 32.89 20.51
CA ALA A 917 -6.49 33.11 20.27
C ALA A 917 -6.99 32.36 19.03
N ILE A 918 -8.21 31.84 19.10
CA ILE A 918 -8.94 31.19 18.00
C ILE A 918 -10.31 31.83 17.83
N ALA A 919 -10.75 32.05 16.60
CA ALA A 919 -12.11 32.47 16.27
C ALA A 919 -12.94 31.27 15.82
N ILE A 920 -14.12 31.13 16.41
CA ILE A 920 -15.07 30.05 16.17
C ILE A 920 -16.39 30.68 15.76
N LYS A 921 -16.93 30.22 14.64
CA LYS A 921 -18.27 30.60 14.18
C LYS A 921 -19.00 29.35 13.75
N ALA A 922 -20.20 29.13 14.31
CA ALA A 922 -21.04 28.00 13.94
C ALA A 922 -21.24 27.96 12.42
N GLY A 923 -21.04 26.79 11.81
CA GLY A 923 -21.12 26.60 10.36
C GLY A 923 -19.89 27.05 9.57
N MET A 924 -18.77 27.42 10.21
CA MET A 924 -17.49 27.69 9.56
C MET A 924 -16.39 26.83 10.18
N THR A 925 -15.33 26.54 9.42
CA THR A 925 -14.13 25.91 9.99
C THR A 925 -13.47 26.91 10.95
N ASN A 926 -13.01 26.43 12.12
CA ASN A 926 -12.32 27.27 13.10
C ASN A 926 -11.12 27.98 12.44
N SER A 927 -10.83 29.18 12.91
CA SER A 927 -9.67 29.91 12.42
C SER A 927 -8.37 29.16 12.73
N THR A 928 -7.28 29.52 12.04
CA THR A 928 -5.96 29.23 12.60
C THR A 928 -5.77 29.97 13.92
N VAL A 929 -4.88 29.48 14.76
CA VAL A 929 -4.59 30.08 16.07
C VAL A 929 -3.65 31.27 15.87
N ALA A 930 -4.08 32.46 16.28
CA ALA A 930 -3.21 33.61 16.42
C ALA A 930 -2.35 33.45 17.67
N SER A 931 -1.08 33.83 17.62
CA SER A 931 -0.17 33.76 18.76
C SER A 931 0.68 35.02 18.88
N LYS A 932 0.82 35.54 20.10
CA LYS A 932 1.67 36.69 20.42
C LYS A 932 2.34 36.48 21.77
N GLY A 933 3.67 36.46 21.78
CA GLY A 933 4.49 36.48 22.99
C GLY A 933 4.83 37.91 23.43
N ILE A 934 4.78 38.17 24.73
CA ILE A 934 5.14 39.44 25.36
C ILE A 934 6.16 39.15 26.45
N THR A 935 7.38 39.68 26.32
CA THR A 935 8.47 39.44 27.27
C THR A 935 8.61 40.60 28.25
N PHE A 936 8.81 40.33 29.53
CA PHE A 936 9.03 41.38 30.54
C PHE A 936 10.53 41.46 30.88
N VAL A 937 11.18 42.60 30.56
CA VAL A 937 12.63 42.83 30.69
C VAL A 937 12.98 43.74 31.87
N LEU A 938 14.08 43.41 32.55
CA LEU A 938 14.65 44.21 33.64
C LEU A 938 15.22 45.53 33.13
N ASN A 939 15.09 46.61 33.90
CA ASN A 939 15.83 47.86 33.64
C ASN A 939 17.27 47.72 34.18
N ASP A 940 18.27 48.13 33.40
CA ASP A 940 19.68 48.16 33.84
C ASP A 940 19.96 49.30 34.84
N VAL A 941 20.90 49.08 35.76
CA VAL A 941 21.42 50.12 36.66
C VAL A 941 22.27 51.14 35.86
N GLY A 942 22.13 52.43 36.17
CA GLY A 942 22.90 53.51 35.55
C GLY A 942 24.41 53.36 35.80
N ALA A 943 25.21 53.56 34.75
CA ALA A 943 26.67 53.44 34.82
C ALA A 943 27.27 54.41 35.87
N PRO A 944 28.28 53.98 36.65
CA PRO A 944 28.98 54.86 37.57
C PRO A 944 29.66 56.04 36.87
N SER A 945 29.60 57.22 37.47
CA SER A 945 30.41 58.39 37.12
C SER A 945 31.64 58.43 38.01
N ILE A 946 32.82 58.66 37.41
CA ILE A 946 34.10 58.78 38.11
C ILE A 946 34.58 60.22 38.03
N THR A 947 34.57 60.92 39.17
CA THR A 947 35.09 62.29 39.29
C THR A 947 36.34 62.30 40.16
N THR A 948 37.24 63.24 39.90
CA THR A 948 38.54 63.34 40.59
C THR A 948 38.73 64.75 41.16
N SER A 949 39.56 64.91 42.20
CA SER A 949 40.06 66.21 42.67
C SER A 949 41.59 66.14 42.75
N PRO A 950 42.34 66.97 41.99
CA PRO A 950 41.85 68.06 41.14
C PRO A 950 40.93 67.60 39.99
N THR A 951 40.00 68.49 39.59
CA THR A 951 38.88 68.13 38.72
C THR A 951 39.33 67.65 37.34
N ASN A 952 38.87 66.46 36.95
CA ASN A 952 39.09 65.86 35.62
C ASN A 952 40.55 65.67 35.20
N VAL A 953 41.46 65.49 36.15
CA VAL A 953 42.86 65.17 35.83
C VAL A 953 43.00 63.79 35.17
N SER A 954 43.80 63.73 34.11
CA SER A 954 44.32 62.51 33.47
C SER A 954 45.80 62.29 33.77
N SER A 955 46.50 63.33 34.23
CA SER A 955 47.86 63.24 34.74
C SER A 955 48.13 64.26 35.87
N VAL A 956 49.02 63.91 36.80
CA VAL A 956 49.48 64.77 37.91
C VAL A 956 50.96 64.46 38.23
N GLU A 957 51.63 65.35 38.98
CA GLU A 957 52.97 65.07 39.53
C GLU A 957 52.91 63.90 40.53
N ASN A 958 53.97 63.09 40.62
CA ASN A 958 54.05 61.91 41.49
C ASN A 958 53.89 62.21 43.00
N THR A 959 54.07 63.47 43.43
CA THR A 959 53.84 63.92 44.81
C THR A 959 52.38 64.34 45.09
N THR A 960 51.52 64.36 44.07
CA THR A 960 50.12 64.81 44.18
C THR A 960 49.22 63.64 44.53
N SER A 961 48.42 63.75 45.59
CA SER A 961 47.35 62.79 45.89
C SER A 961 46.08 63.17 45.12
N VAL A 962 45.43 62.21 44.45
CA VAL A 962 44.16 62.43 43.74
C VAL A 962 43.00 61.80 44.49
N THR A 963 42.00 62.61 44.84
CA THR A 963 40.77 62.11 45.47
C THR A 963 39.76 61.69 44.40
N VAL A 964 39.21 60.49 44.49
CA VAL A 964 38.23 59.89 43.58
C VAL A 964 36.86 59.84 44.25
N THR A 965 35.83 60.30 43.54
CA THR A 965 34.42 60.27 43.96
C THR A 965 33.61 59.54 42.89
N LEU A 966 32.91 58.49 43.32
CA LEU A 966 32.02 57.68 42.47
C LEU A 966 30.56 58.02 42.74
N SER A 967 29.72 58.02 41.71
CA SER A 967 28.26 58.17 41.84
C SER A 967 27.52 57.40 40.76
N THR A 968 26.25 57.08 40.95
CA THR A 968 25.38 56.51 39.90
C THR A 968 24.05 57.23 39.93
N ALA A 969 23.42 57.39 38.77
CA ALA A 969 22.09 57.98 38.65
C ALA A 969 20.99 57.08 39.26
N THR A 970 21.27 55.80 39.50
CA THR A 970 20.30 54.87 40.09
C THR A 970 20.34 54.92 41.61
N THR A 971 19.37 55.63 42.20
CA THR A 971 19.21 55.73 43.65
C THR A 971 19.14 54.35 44.32
N GLY A 972 19.97 54.16 45.36
CA GLY A 972 20.04 52.92 46.13
C GLY A 972 20.82 51.78 45.48
N ALA A 973 21.50 52.01 44.35
CA ALA A 973 22.45 51.05 43.79
C ALA A 973 23.79 51.09 44.54
N THR A 974 24.41 49.93 44.71
CA THR A 974 25.73 49.76 45.33
C THR A 974 26.80 49.80 44.25
N ILE A 975 27.82 50.65 44.40
CA ILE A 975 28.95 50.73 43.46
C ILE A 975 30.11 49.88 43.99
N TYR A 976 30.67 49.03 43.13
CA TYR A 976 31.87 48.25 43.37
C TYR A 976 32.98 48.73 42.45
N TYR A 977 34.21 48.85 42.95
CA TYR A 977 35.33 49.35 42.17
C TYR A 977 36.64 48.61 42.44
N THR A 978 37.57 48.76 41.49
CA THR A 978 38.93 48.23 41.51
C THR A 978 39.90 49.31 41.07
N THR A 979 41.16 49.22 41.49
CA THR A 979 42.23 50.17 41.13
C THR A 979 43.44 49.49 40.46
N ASP A 980 43.34 48.19 40.24
CA ASP A 980 44.39 47.29 39.74
C ASP A 980 44.07 46.74 38.33
N GLU A 981 43.21 47.44 37.59
CA GLU A 981 42.69 47.07 36.26
C GLU A 981 41.80 45.81 36.22
N SER A 982 41.57 45.13 37.35
CA SER A 982 40.65 43.98 37.37
C SER A 982 39.19 44.42 37.12
N THR A 983 38.38 43.55 36.53
CA THR A 983 36.95 43.82 36.31
C THR A 983 36.21 43.84 37.65
N PRO A 984 35.53 44.94 38.03
CA PRO A 984 34.84 45.01 39.31
C PRO A 984 33.66 44.02 39.37
N THR A 985 33.55 43.30 40.48
CA THR A 985 32.47 42.34 40.78
C THR A 985 31.86 42.66 42.14
N THR A 986 30.84 41.92 42.58
CA THR A 986 30.28 42.06 43.94
C THR A 986 31.26 41.70 45.05
N SER A 987 32.38 41.05 44.72
CA SER A 987 33.48 40.78 45.67
C SER A 987 34.56 41.86 45.68
N SER A 988 34.47 42.86 44.78
CA SER A 988 35.38 44.00 44.74
C SER A 988 35.03 45.03 45.82
N THR A 989 35.89 46.02 46.01
CA THR A 989 35.72 47.04 47.04
C THR A 989 34.42 47.81 46.85
N THR A 990 33.57 47.82 47.88
CA THR A 990 32.33 48.61 47.88
C THR A 990 32.64 50.08 48.11
N TYR A 991 32.06 50.96 47.30
CA TYR A 991 32.19 52.40 47.47
C TYR A 991 31.34 52.89 48.67
N SER A 992 32.01 53.34 49.72
CA SER A 992 31.39 53.87 50.94
C SER A 992 31.69 55.35 51.18
N GLY A 993 32.47 55.99 50.29
CA GLY A 993 32.90 57.38 50.39
C GLY A 993 34.09 57.67 49.47
N SER A 994 34.41 58.94 49.26
CA SER A 994 35.56 59.34 48.44
C SER A 994 36.87 58.75 48.97
N PHE A 995 37.77 58.32 48.09
CA PHE A 995 39.06 57.72 48.45
C PHE A 995 40.20 58.36 47.68
N SER A 996 41.42 58.31 48.22
CA SER A 996 42.60 58.90 47.58
C SER A 996 43.48 57.85 46.93
N ILE A 997 44.04 58.19 45.77
CA ILE A 997 45.06 57.40 45.08
C ILE A 997 46.34 58.22 44.90
N ASN A 998 47.47 57.55 45.07
CA ASN A 998 48.82 58.13 44.98
C ASN A 998 49.61 57.46 43.86
N ALA A 999 50.76 58.02 43.52
CA ALA A 999 51.68 57.40 42.58
C ALA A 999 52.07 55.98 43.06
N PRO A 1000 52.09 54.98 42.17
CA PRO A 1000 52.43 53.61 42.55
C PRO A 1000 53.92 53.43 42.90
N SER A 1001 54.78 54.38 42.50
CA SER A 1001 56.20 54.39 42.83
C SER A 1001 56.77 55.82 42.86
N ILE A 1002 57.99 55.97 43.38
CA ILE A 1002 58.74 57.25 43.33
C ILE A 1002 59.07 57.68 41.89
N GLU A 1003 59.09 56.76 40.93
CA GLU A 1003 59.30 57.04 39.50
C GLU A 1003 57.98 57.34 38.76
N GLY A 1004 56.86 57.46 39.48
CA GLY A 1004 55.54 57.64 38.89
C GLY A 1004 54.84 56.32 38.51
N GLY A 1005 53.89 56.38 37.57
CA GLY A 1005 53.14 55.24 37.04
C GLY A 1005 51.63 55.52 36.85
N THR A 1006 50.87 54.54 36.40
CA THR A 1006 49.42 54.69 36.12
C THR A 1006 48.57 53.96 37.15
N VAL A 1007 47.41 54.53 37.49
CA VAL A 1007 46.36 53.87 38.28
C VAL A 1007 45.04 53.94 37.50
N THR A 1008 44.39 52.80 37.27
CA THR A 1008 43.11 52.71 36.57
C THR A 1008 42.01 52.32 37.54
N ILE A 1009 41.05 53.23 37.75
CA ILE A 1009 39.83 52.96 38.49
C ILE A 1009 38.83 52.32 37.53
N ARG A 1010 38.28 51.15 37.86
CA ARG A 1010 37.11 50.58 37.17
C ARG A 1010 35.95 50.45 38.16
N ALA A 1011 34.75 50.85 37.79
CA ALA A 1011 33.57 50.83 38.66
C ALA A 1011 32.35 50.23 37.96
N ILE A 1012 31.55 49.47 38.70
CA ILE A 1012 30.23 48.94 38.30
C ILE A 1012 29.19 49.23 39.39
N ALA A 1013 27.97 49.57 39.02
CA ALA A 1013 26.84 49.73 39.94
C ALA A 1013 25.89 48.54 39.81
N LYS A 1014 25.43 48.03 40.96
CA LYS A 1014 24.49 46.90 41.03
C LYS A 1014 23.37 47.20 42.02
N LYS A 1015 22.16 46.73 41.71
CA LYS A 1015 20.98 46.84 42.58
C LYS A 1015 20.14 45.58 42.41
N SER A 1016 19.66 45.01 43.51
CA SER A 1016 18.79 43.83 43.47
C SER A 1016 17.53 44.12 42.64
N GLY A 1017 17.17 43.20 41.73
CA GLY A 1017 16.00 43.34 40.84
C GLY A 1017 16.21 44.27 39.63
N MET A 1018 17.46 44.56 39.26
CA MET A 1018 17.82 45.32 38.06
C MET A 1018 19.02 44.66 37.37
N GLY A 1019 19.19 44.87 36.06
CA GLY A 1019 20.39 44.45 35.34
C GLY A 1019 21.63 45.21 35.83
N ASP A 1020 22.81 44.59 35.79
CA ASP A 1020 24.07 45.24 36.17
C ASP A 1020 24.36 46.46 35.28
N SER A 1021 24.99 47.51 35.83
CA SER A 1021 25.42 48.62 34.99
C SER A 1021 26.55 48.22 34.04
N SER A 1022 26.74 48.97 32.96
CA SER A 1022 28.02 48.94 32.26
C SER A 1022 29.17 49.41 33.18
N ILE A 1023 30.36 48.86 32.97
CA ILE A 1023 31.57 49.23 33.71
C ILE A 1023 32.08 50.57 33.17
N LYS A 1024 32.46 51.47 34.08
CA LYS A 1024 33.17 52.71 33.74
C LYS A 1024 34.57 52.70 34.29
N ASP A 1025 35.51 53.22 33.50
CA ASP A 1025 36.91 53.29 33.85
C ASP A 1025 37.48 54.71 33.72
N LYS A 1026 38.54 54.98 34.50
CA LYS A 1026 39.33 56.20 34.42
C LYS A 1026 40.77 55.89 34.82
N THR A 1027 41.72 56.23 33.95
CA THR A 1027 43.15 56.08 34.21
C THR A 1027 43.79 57.43 34.54
N ILE A 1028 44.63 57.46 35.57
CA ILE A 1028 45.40 58.64 35.98
C ILE A 1028 46.89 58.30 35.91
N THR A 1029 47.67 59.16 35.25
CA THR A 1029 49.12 59.02 35.11
C THR A 1029 49.85 59.94 36.09
N PHE A 1030 50.71 59.37 36.93
CA PHE A 1030 51.58 60.11 37.84
C PHE A 1030 52.97 60.25 37.20
N ASN A 1031 53.38 61.48 36.91
CA ASN A 1031 54.65 61.78 36.24
C ASN A 1031 55.78 61.93 37.27
N ALA A 1032 56.96 61.37 37.01
CA ALA A 1032 58.15 61.59 37.83
C ALA A 1032 58.58 63.06 37.78
N GLN A 1033 58.95 63.61 38.93
CA GLN A 1033 59.49 64.96 39.01
C GLN A 1033 60.86 65.03 38.30
N VAL A 1034 61.00 65.91 37.30
CA VAL A 1034 62.32 66.25 36.73
C VAL A 1034 62.99 67.23 37.70
N VAL A 1035 63.96 66.75 38.47
CA VAL A 1035 64.84 67.63 39.24
C VAL A 1035 65.90 68.14 38.29
N GLU A 1036 65.80 69.39 37.83
CA GLU A 1036 66.96 70.07 37.24
C GLU A 1036 68.01 70.31 38.34
N PRO A 1037 69.32 70.10 38.04
CA PRO A 1037 70.39 70.08 39.04
C PRO A 1037 70.66 71.42 39.74
#